data_AF-A0A8D0GBP9-F1
#
_entry.id   AF-A0A8D0GBP9-F1
#
_cell.length_a   1.000
_cell.length_b   1.000
_cell.length_c   1.000
_cell.angle_alpha   90.00
_cell.angle_beta   90.00
_cell.angle_gamma   90.00
#
_symmetry.space_group_name_H-M   'P 1'
#
loop_
_entity.id
_entity.type
_entity.pdbx_description
1 polymer ?
#
loop_
_entity_poly.entity_id
_entity_poly.type
_entity_poly.pdbx_seq_one_letter_code
_entity_poly.pdbx_strand_id
1 'polypeptide(L)'
;MGIHGLMSYVGSNKQFFTDLQLRNTKIIVDGNNLYHRLYFESNLDLQHGGDYDSFTEIVHKFFETLSVCKICPYIALDGGCDLSDKKLATLKERGREKIQAAHSLSRGGRGKVLPLLTREVFKQILTKLEVPFIQCFAEADREIVSLANHWNCPVLTLDSDFCIFDLKGGYCPLNYFQWRNLSTCNGTQDCYVPAKCFSLERFCNHFSHMNKSLLPLFAVMNGNDYINLPALETFFRKVRLPPGGSSSKYRGNSRIQRLLSWLSSFTDPTEAIDNVMEYLKTHEREGVRELLLSSMDEYEQSEINLEDFFQNGVYESEVTRRLELPQWLLRDLAKGILSPFVSDALVLRRTILHVQVENIQRPSAHTTALPIRQVIYGLLVNASQSSEIDSPSKQSSKIPVVSEMGRMKKSLNQTSVVAAMLPMKFCEDHLPLDKLTEVALSDRITLLLETLGVKASILQPFPKPLWFLVAVTCYWTCCSEPRVKLHHMKALLLGIVFGELNRIINSPDGEAVHDVEKIAYDQFLKWKEKKLQNKRLELDTAHIFCQWQCCLQMGLYLNQLLSVPLPEPDLTRLYNGTLVHRLSEEIQSAPIEENLLSLAPRVSQLYCDMVRVVKSTLPPNFFKKSKFSKEKTKKSGRQAKNSREGARSEAQSSCDNRFALLTVEN
;
A
#
# COMPACT_ATOMS: atom_id res chain seq x y z
N MET A 1 -7.51 -0.14 -13.07
CA MET A 1 -6.76 1.09 -13.33
C MET A 1 -7.25 1.52 -14.70
N GLY A 2 -7.92 2.66 -14.74
CA GLY A 2 -8.51 3.27 -15.92
C GLY A 2 -9.81 2.67 -16.46
N ILE A 3 -10.17 3.16 -17.64
CA ILE A 3 -11.45 3.01 -18.38
C ILE A 3 -12.03 1.59 -18.35
N HIS A 4 -13.27 1.47 -17.85
CA HIS A 4 -13.91 0.18 -17.64
C HIS A 4 -14.07 -0.63 -18.94
N GLY A 5 -13.41 -1.80 -18.98
CA GLY A 5 -13.45 -2.74 -20.10
C GLY A 5 -12.57 -2.39 -21.30
N LEU A 6 -11.95 -1.20 -21.35
CA LEU A 6 -11.25 -0.74 -22.54
C LEU A 6 -10.03 -1.60 -22.87
N MET A 7 -9.18 -1.95 -21.90
CA MET A 7 -8.01 -2.80 -22.18
C MET A 7 -8.41 -4.19 -22.71
N SER A 8 -9.56 -4.73 -22.28
CA SER A 8 -10.12 -5.99 -22.79
C SER A 8 -10.63 -5.84 -24.24
N TYR A 9 -11.22 -4.70 -24.59
CA TYR A 9 -11.63 -4.39 -25.96
C TYR A 9 -10.42 -4.18 -26.88
N VAL A 10 -9.48 -3.32 -26.50
CA VAL A 10 -8.28 -3.00 -27.28
C VAL A 10 -7.40 -4.23 -27.43
N GLY A 11 -7.12 -4.97 -26.36
CA GLY A 11 -6.30 -6.19 -26.38
C GLY A 11 -6.88 -7.35 -27.18
N SER A 12 -8.20 -7.36 -27.43
CA SER A 12 -8.86 -8.30 -28.36
C SER A 12 -8.61 -7.95 -29.84
N ASN A 13 -8.26 -6.70 -30.13
CA ASN A 13 -8.16 -6.13 -31.48
C ASN A 13 -6.71 -5.84 -31.85
N LYS A 14 -5.97 -6.89 -32.22
CA LYS A 14 -4.52 -6.82 -32.56
C LYS A 14 -4.14 -5.74 -33.59
N GLN A 15 -5.07 -5.31 -34.44
CA GLN A 15 -4.88 -4.26 -35.44
C GLN A 15 -4.45 -2.91 -34.85
N PHE A 16 -4.86 -2.58 -33.62
CA PHE A 16 -4.51 -1.33 -32.94
C PHE A 16 -3.05 -1.29 -32.47
N PHE A 17 -2.34 -2.42 -32.54
CA PHE A 17 -0.96 -2.56 -32.09
C PHE A 17 0.03 -2.61 -33.25
N THR A 18 1.22 -2.10 -32.98
CA THR A 18 2.47 -2.39 -33.70
C THR A 18 3.31 -3.35 -32.86
N ASP A 19 4.07 -4.22 -33.51
CA ASP A 19 5.12 -5.00 -32.84
C ASP A 19 6.40 -4.16 -32.78
N LEU A 20 7.04 -4.10 -31.61
CA LEU A 20 8.14 -3.19 -31.31
C LEU A 20 9.34 -3.97 -30.75
N GLN A 21 10.54 -3.66 -31.23
CA GLN A 21 11.80 -4.21 -30.75
C GLN A 21 12.49 -3.20 -29.83
N LEU A 22 12.17 -3.21 -28.53
CA LEU A 22 12.70 -2.21 -27.60
C LEU A 22 14.17 -2.50 -27.27
N ARG A 23 15.05 -1.56 -27.66
CA ARG A 23 16.48 -1.47 -27.35
C ARG A 23 16.97 -0.03 -27.54
N ASN A 24 18.13 0.33 -26.97
CA ASN A 24 18.81 1.61 -27.21
C ASN A 24 17.92 2.87 -27.03
N THR A 25 17.06 2.91 -26.01
CA THR A 25 16.05 3.98 -25.86
C THR A 25 15.72 4.31 -24.40
N LYS A 26 15.25 5.53 -24.14
CA LYS A 26 14.53 5.84 -22.90
C LYS A 26 13.15 5.15 -22.91
N ILE A 27 12.60 4.83 -21.74
CA ILE A 27 11.16 4.56 -21.53
C ILE A 27 10.71 5.26 -20.24
N ILE A 28 9.47 5.76 -20.20
CA ILE A 28 8.83 6.17 -18.94
C ILE A 28 7.98 5.00 -18.45
N VAL A 29 8.01 4.72 -17.14
CA VAL A 29 7.32 3.57 -16.56
C VAL A 29 6.48 4.01 -15.36
N ASP A 30 5.21 3.62 -15.38
CA ASP A 30 4.36 3.66 -14.19
C ASP A 30 4.83 2.62 -13.18
N GLY A 31 5.45 3.09 -12.11
CA GLY A 31 6.02 2.26 -11.06
C GLY A 31 4.97 1.46 -10.30
N ASN A 32 3.76 1.99 -10.11
CA ASN A 32 2.68 1.29 -9.40
C ASN A 32 2.22 0.08 -10.20
N ASN A 33 1.90 0.28 -11.47
CA ASN A 33 1.50 -0.81 -12.36
C ASN A 33 2.66 -1.79 -12.59
N LEU A 34 3.92 -1.32 -12.61
CA LEU A 34 5.11 -2.19 -12.69
C LEU A 34 5.26 -3.09 -11.44
N TYR A 35 5.33 -2.54 -10.22
CA TYR A 35 5.56 -3.39 -9.03
C TYR A 35 4.37 -4.33 -8.76
N HIS A 36 3.14 -3.88 -9.00
CA HIS A 36 1.96 -4.75 -8.97
C HIS A 36 2.05 -5.88 -10.00
N ARG A 37 2.54 -5.60 -11.22
CA ARG A 37 2.71 -6.60 -12.28
C ARG A 37 3.79 -7.62 -11.94
N LEU A 38 4.97 -7.16 -11.55
CA LEU A 38 6.12 -8.01 -11.23
C LEU A 38 5.82 -8.97 -10.08
N TYR A 39 5.13 -8.51 -9.03
CA TYR A 39 4.74 -9.37 -7.91
C TYR A 39 3.70 -10.43 -8.34
N PHE A 40 2.58 -10.01 -8.93
CA PHE A 40 1.45 -10.92 -9.20
C PHE A 40 1.66 -11.92 -10.34
N GLU A 41 2.67 -11.74 -11.20
CA GLU A 41 3.00 -12.72 -12.24
C GLU A 41 4.08 -13.74 -11.86
N SER A 42 4.84 -13.49 -10.80
CA SER A 42 6.04 -14.28 -10.51
C SER A 42 5.80 -15.43 -9.53
N ASN A 43 4.53 -15.83 -9.35
CA ASN A 43 4.08 -16.90 -8.47
C ASN A 43 4.57 -16.79 -7.00
N LEU A 44 4.82 -15.56 -6.53
CA LEU A 44 5.16 -15.27 -5.14
C LEU A 44 4.00 -15.57 -4.19
N ASP A 45 4.32 -15.79 -2.91
CA ASP A 45 3.32 -15.99 -1.87
C ASP A 45 2.43 -14.74 -1.66
N LEU A 46 1.18 -14.99 -1.29
CA LEU A 46 0.13 -13.98 -1.07
C LEU A 46 -0.57 -14.13 0.30
N GLN A 47 -0.04 -14.95 1.22
CA GLN A 47 -0.70 -15.31 2.49
C GLN A 47 0.11 -14.98 3.74
N HIS A 48 1.44 -15.00 3.67
CA HIS A 48 2.35 -14.93 4.81
C HIS A 48 2.99 -13.55 5.02
N GLY A 49 2.43 -12.53 4.36
CA GLY A 49 2.90 -11.14 4.50
C GLY A 49 4.13 -10.77 3.67
N GLY A 50 4.49 -11.57 2.66
CA GLY A 50 5.48 -11.20 1.64
C GLY A 50 6.85 -11.86 1.77
N ASP A 51 7.38 -12.29 0.63
CA ASP A 51 8.72 -12.84 0.47
C ASP A 51 9.58 -11.80 -0.26
N TYR A 52 10.03 -10.78 0.47
CA TYR A 52 10.62 -9.57 -0.10
C TYR A 52 11.99 -9.82 -0.75
N ASP A 53 12.73 -10.83 -0.29
CA ASP A 53 13.94 -11.34 -0.93
C ASP A 53 13.66 -11.90 -2.33
N SER A 54 12.68 -12.80 -2.45
CA SER A 54 12.27 -13.38 -3.72
C SER A 54 11.71 -12.32 -4.68
N PHE A 55 10.96 -11.32 -4.17
CA PHE A 55 10.52 -10.16 -4.95
C PHE A 55 11.70 -9.30 -5.45
N THR A 56 12.76 -9.17 -4.64
CA THR A 56 13.97 -8.42 -5.01
C THR A 56 14.68 -9.06 -6.19
N GLU A 57 14.87 -10.38 -6.19
CA GLU A 57 15.45 -11.14 -7.31
C GLU A 57 14.70 -10.87 -8.63
N ILE A 58 13.37 -10.82 -8.59
CA ILE A 58 12.50 -10.55 -9.75
C ILE A 58 12.70 -9.13 -10.29
N VAL A 59 12.75 -8.12 -9.41
CA VAL A 59 12.91 -6.71 -9.81
C VAL A 59 14.33 -6.45 -10.33
N HIS A 60 15.36 -7.01 -9.69
CA HIS A 60 16.73 -6.97 -10.20
C HIS A 60 16.81 -7.55 -11.62
N LYS A 61 16.25 -8.73 -11.86
CA LYS A 61 16.23 -9.37 -13.19
C LYS A 61 15.45 -8.57 -14.24
N PHE A 62 14.39 -7.86 -13.85
CA PHE A 62 13.69 -6.95 -14.74
C PHE A 62 14.61 -5.80 -15.21
N PHE A 63 15.32 -5.14 -14.29
CA PHE A 63 16.23 -4.05 -14.65
C PHE A 63 17.52 -4.53 -15.36
N GLU A 64 18.04 -5.70 -15.01
CA GLU A 64 19.12 -6.38 -15.74
C GLU A 64 18.74 -6.60 -17.21
N THR A 65 17.53 -7.08 -17.49
CA THR A 65 17.00 -7.24 -18.85
C THR A 65 17.00 -5.91 -19.63
N LEU A 66 16.58 -4.82 -18.98
CA LEU A 66 16.58 -3.49 -19.60
C LEU A 66 18.00 -3.01 -19.91
N SER A 67 18.93 -3.19 -18.98
CA SER A 67 20.35 -2.85 -19.14
C SER A 67 21.00 -3.63 -20.30
N VAL A 68 20.75 -4.94 -20.40
CA VAL A 68 21.21 -5.80 -21.51
C VAL A 68 20.69 -5.32 -22.88
N CYS A 69 19.49 -4.73 -22.92
CA CYS A 69 18.92 -4.12 -24.13
C CYS A 69 19.28 -2.63 -24.30
N LYS A 70 20.13 -2.06 -23.45
CA LYS A 70 20.51 -0.64 -23.44
C LYS A 70 19.28 0.27 -23.36
N ILE A 71 18.29 -0.13 -22.54
CA ILE A 71 17.07 0.64 -22.26
C ILE A 71 17.27 1.42 -20.96
N CYS A 72 16.96 2.72 -20.97
CA CYS A 72 17.04 3.60 -19.82
C CYS A 72 15.63 3.86 -19.25
N PRO A 73 15.19 3.14 -18.19
CA PRO A 73 13.90 3.37 -17.56
C PRO A 73 13.92 4.60 -16.63
N TYR A 74 12.86 5.38 -16.69
CA TYR A 74 12.55 6.43 -15.71
C TYR A 74 11.20 6.10 -15.08
N ILE A 75 11.16 5.96 -13.76
CA ILE A 75 9.97 5.48 -13.04
C ILE A 75 9.21 6.65 -12.41
N ALA A 76 7.89 6.70 -12.57
CA ALA A 76 7.03 7.61 -11.83
C ALA A 76 6.10 6.82 -10.90
N LEU A 77 5.87 7.33 -9.69
CA LEU A 77 5.04 6.72 -8.66
C LEU A 77 3.95 7.69 -8.20
N ASP A 78 2.71 7.22 -8.08
CA ASP A 78 1.60 8.03 -7.55
C ASP A 78 1.87 8.44 -6.11
N GLY A 79 1.56 9.69 -5.78
CA GLY A 79 1.51 10.22 -4.42
C GLY A 79 0.28 9.75 -3.67
N GLY A 80 -0.51 10.71 -3.21
CA GLY A 80 -1.74 10.47 -2.44
C GLY A 80 -2.65 11.70 -2.29
N CYS A 81 -2.13 12.90 -2.54
CA CYS A 81 -2.86 14.16 -2.36
C CYS A 81 -3.80 14.50 -3.53
N ASP A 82 -4.81 13.66 -3.74
CA ASP A 82 -6.04 14.03 -4.45
C ASP A 82 -6.83 15.04 -3.61
N LEU A 83 -6.58 16.33 -3.85
CA LEU A 83 -7.34 17.46 -3.27
C LEU A 83 -8.79 17.53 -3.76
N SER A 84 -9.13 16.89 -4.87
CA SER A 84 -10.45 17.00 -5.51
C SER A 84 -11.48 16.01 -4.94
N ASP A 85 -11.02 15.03 -4.16
CA ASP A 85 -11.77 13.86 -3.70
C ASP A 85 -12.39 13.00 -4.82
N LYS A 86 -12.14 13.29 -6.11
CA LYS A 86 -12.72 12.58 -7.27
C LYS A 86 -12.49 11.07 -7.17
N LYS A 87 -11.27 10.61 -6.84
CA LYS A 87 -10.99 9.17 -6.72
C LYS A 87 -11.30 8.59 -5.33
N LEU A 88 -11.76 9.37 -4.35
CA LEU A 88 -12.05 8.86 -3.00
C LEU A 88 -13.12 7.75 -3.00
N ALA A 89 -14.10 7.81 -3.90
CA ALA A 89 -15.10 6.75 -4.08
C ALA A 89 -14.46 5.44 -4.59
N THR A 90 -13.63 5.56 -5.63
CA THR A 90 -12.89 4.46 -6.27
C THR A 90 -11.87 3.83 -5.32
N LEU A 91 -11.16 4.63 -4.52
CA LEU A 91 -10.26 4.18 -3.46
C LEU A 91 -11.01 3.43 -2.35
N LYS A 92 -12.20 3.89 -1.95
CA LYS A 92 -13.06 3.19 -0.98
C LYS A 92 -13.52 1.83 -1.51
N GLU A 93 -13.89 1.71 -2.79
CA GLU A 93 -14.30 0.42 -3.36
C GLU A 93 -13.10 -0.53 -3.53
N ARG A 94 -11.98 -0.06 -4.09
CA ARG A 94 -10.71 -0.83 -4.12
C ARG A 94 -10.29 -1.30 -2.73
N GLY A 95 -10.57 -0.52 -1.69
CA GLY A 95 -10.39 -0.91 -0.29
C GLY A 95 -11.30 -2.08 0.15
N ARG A 96 -12.60 -2.03 -0.19
CA ARG A 96 -13.57 -3.12 0.07
C ARG A 96 -13.18 -4.40 -0.68
N GLU A 97 -12.82 -4.30 -1.96
CA GLU A 97 -12.32 -5.41 -2.78
C GLU A 97 -11.07 -6.05 -2.14
N LYS A 98 -10.08 -5.25 -1.74
CA LYS A 98 -8.88 -5.73 -1.04
C LYS A 98 -9.21 -6.45 0.27
N ILE A 99 -10.18 -5.97 1.06
CA ILE A 99 -10.65 -6.65 2.29
C ILE A 99 -11.29 -8.01 1.98
N GLN A 100 -12.10 -8.11 0.92
CA GLN A 100 -12.68 -9.37 0.48
C GLN A 100 -11.62 -10.35 -0.06
N ALA A 101 -10.68 -9.86 -0.87
CA ALA A 101 -9.56 -10.63 -1.40
C ALA A 101 -8.64 -11.15 -0.29
N ALA A 102 -8.33 -10.33 0.72
CA ALA A 102 -7.57 -10.73 1.89
C ALA A 102 -8.29 -11.84 2.69
N HIS A 103 -9.60 -11.72 2.90
CA HIS A 103 -10.39 -12.77 3.55
C HIS A 103 -10.42 -14.09 2.78
N SER A 104 -10.43 -14.01 1.45
CA SER A 104 -10.37 -15.18 0.57
C SER A 104 -9.00 -15.86 0.69
N LEU A 105 -7.91 -15.10 0.53
CA LEU A 105 -6.53 -15.57 0.67
C LEU A 105 -6.27 -16.20 2.04
N SER A 106 -6.74 -15.58 3.14
CA SER A 106 -6.58 -16.10 4.51
C SER A 106 -7.28 -17.44 4.76
N ARG A 107 -8.08 -17.94 3.80
CA ARG A 107 -8.77 -19.24 3.87
C ARG A 107 -8.28 -20.24 2.82
N GLY A 108 -7.22 -19.92 2.07
CA GLY A 108 -6.74 -20.69 0.92
C GLY A 108 -7.57 -20.49 -0.35
N GLY A 109 -8.36 -19.41 -0.41
CA GLY A 109 -9.09 -18.98 -1.61
C GLY A 109 -8.24 -18.14 -2.56
N ARG A 110 -8.86 -17.61 -3.61
CA ARG A 110 -8.20 -16.74 -4.61
C ARG A 110 -8.40 -15.25 -4.27
N GLY A 111 -7.38 -14.44 -4.50
CA GLY A 111 -7.43 -12.98 -4.35
C GLY A 111 -6.15 -12.33 -4.86
N LYS A 112 -6.11 -11.00 -4.90
CA LYS A 112 -4.90 -10.20 -5.18
C LYS A 112 -4.76 -9.11 -4.12
N VAL A 113 -3.77 -9.27 -3.24
CA VAL A 113 -3.39 -8.31 -2.20
C VAL A 113 -1.86 -8.29 -2.20
N LEU A 114 -1.24 -7.11 -2.25
CA LEU A 114 0.22 -7.02 -2.08
C LEU A 114 0.58 -7.09 -0.59
N PRO A 115 1.76 -7.64 -0.25
CA PRO A 115 2.39 -7.43 1.04
C PRO A 115 2.58 -5.94 1.37
N LEU A 116 2.61 -5.62 2.66
CA LEU A 116 2.53 -4.24 3.16
C LEU A 116 3.66 -3.34 2.66
N LEU A 117 4.90 -3.86 2.62
CA LEU A 117 6.13 -3.11 2.39
C LEU A 117 6.61 -3.19 0.93
N THR A 118 5.79 -3.71 0.01
CA THR A 118 6.21 -4.00 -1.38
C THR A 118 6.68 -2.74 -2.12
N ARG A 119 6.07 -1.58 -1.84
CA ARG A 119 6.39 -0.30 -2.47
C ARG A 119 7.70 0.28 -1.92
N GLU A 120 7.94 0.13 -0.64
CA GLU A 120 9.14 0.56 0.08
C GLU A 120 10.34 -0.31 -0.30
N VAL A 121 10.15 -1.63 -0.40
CA VAL A 121 11.12 -2.57 -0.98
C VAL A 121 11.45 -2.19 -2.42
N PHE A 122 10.43 -1.92 -3.25
CA PHE A 122 10.63 -1.49 -4.63
C PHE A 122 11.46 -0.19 -4.72
N LYS A 123 11.13 0.83 -3.91
CA LYS A 123 11.90 2.09 -3.82
C LYS A 123 13.35 1.86 -3.36
N GLN A 124 13.59 1.00 -2.36
CA GLN A 124 14.94 0.63 -1.95
C GLN A 124 15.73 -0.08 -3.07
N ILE A 125 15.07 -0.91 -3.90
CA ILE A 125 15.70 -1.56 -5.06
C ILE A 125 16.06 -0.55 -6.15
N LEU A 126 15.14 0.36 -6.51
CA LEU A 126 15.41 1.43 -7.47
C LEU A 126 16.63 2.27 -7.04
N THR A 127 16.68 2.63 -5.75
CA THR A 127 17.79 3.39 -5.17
C THR A 127 19.13 2.63 -5.25
N LYS A 128 19.14 1.31 -4.95
CA LYS A 128 20.37 0.49 -5.02
C LYS A 128 20.85 0.19 -6.45
N LEU A 129 19.94 0.23 -7.42
CA LEU A 129 20.24 0.03 -8.84
C LEU A 129 20.46 1.34 -9.59
N GLU A 130 20.48 2.48 -8.88
CA GLU A 130 20.61 3.84 -9.43
C GLU A 130 19.60 4.15 -10.54
N VAL A 131 18.43 3.48 -10.51
CA VAL A 131 17.35 3.68 -11.48
C VAL A 131 16.64 4.99 -11.15
N PRO A 132 16.60 5.98 -12.06
CA PRO A 132 15.98 7.27 -11.77
C PRO A 132 14.47 7.11 -11.58
N PHE A 133 13.97 7.61 -10.46
CA PHE A 133 12.54 7.62 -10.16
C PHE A 133 12.09 8.93 -9.51
N ILE A 134 10.82 9.27 -9.74
CA ILE A 134 10.12 10.34 -9.03
C ILE A 134 8.88 9.79 -8.31
N GLN A 135 8.56 10.42 -7.20
CA GLN A 135 7.34 10.26 -6.43
C GLN A 135 6.47 11.50 -6.64
N CYS A 136 5.47 11.40 -7.51
CA CYS A 136 4.54 12.49 -7.83
C CYS A 136 3.74 12.91 -6.57
N PHE A 137 3.26 14.16 -6.54
CA PHE A 137 2.51 14.69 -5.38
C PHE A 137 1.06 14.16 -5.33
N ALA A 138 0.39 14.20 -6.49
CA ALA A 138 -0.91 13.61 -6.73
C ALA A 138 -0.73 12.34 -7.59
N GLU A 139 -1.28 12.30 -8.80
CA GLU A 139 -1.25 11.11 -9.68
C GLU A 139 -0.21 11.27 -10.79
N ALA A 140 0.45 10.17 -11.16
CA ALA A 140 1.58 10.21 -12.08
C ALA A 140 1.17 10.41 -13.55
N ASP A 141 -0.09 10.11 -13.93
CA ASP A 141 -0.49 9.92 -15.32
C ASP A 141 -0.19 11.12 -16.24
N ARG A 142 -0.63 12.32 -15.87
CA ARG A 142 -0.40 13.55 -16.65
C ARG A 142 1.07 13.95 -16.72
N GLU A 143 1.84 13.65 -15.68
CA GLU A 143 3.28 13.95 -15.58
C GLU A 143 4.09 12.97 -16.45
N ILE A 144 3.75 11.67 -16.42
CA ILE A 144 4.28 10.63 -17.31
C ILE A 144 4.06 11.00 -18.79
N VAL A 145 2.83 11.42 -19.14
CA VAL A 145 2.46 11.77 -20.50
C VAL A 145 3.23 13.00 -20.99
N SER A 146 3.34 14.04 -20.16
CA SER A 146 4.12 15.25 -20.48
C SER A 146 5.59 14.90 -20.76
N LEU A 147 6.23 14.15 -19.86
CA LEU A 147 7.64 13.74 -20.00
C LEU A 147 7.88 12.84 -21.21
N ALA A 148 7.01 11.86 -21.46
CA ALA A 148 7.10 10.96 -22.61
C ALA A 148 6.93 11.70 -23.94
N ASN A 149 6.06 12.72 -23.97
CA ASN A 149 5.89 13.60 -25.13
C ASN A 149 7.01 14.64 -25.29
N HIS A 150 7.75 14.97 -24.22
CA HIS A 150 8.95 15.80 -24.31
C HIS A 150 10.12 14.98 -24.90
N TRP A 151 10.44 13.84 -24.29
CA TRP A 151 11.54 12.96 -24.74
C TRP A 151 11.22 12.08 -25.96
N ASN A 152 9.98 12.13 -26.47
CA ASN A 152 9.49 11.32 -27.58
C ASN A 152 9.74 9.81 -27.38
N CYS A 153 9.48 9.32 -26.16
CA CYS A 153 9.80 7.95 -25.76
C CYS A 153 8.54 7.15 -25.33
N PRO A 154 8.57 5.80 -25.39
CA PRO A 154 7.39 4.99 -25.07
C PRO A 154 7.06 4.98 -23.58
N VAL A 155 5.76 4.90 -23.27
CA VAL A 155 5.25 4.71 -21.91
C VAL A 155 4.94 3.24 -21.64
N LEU A 156 5.34 2.73 -20.47
CA LEU A 156 5.12 1.37 -20.01
C LEU A 156 4.20 1.33 -18.77
N THR A 157 2.94 0.89 -18.94
CA THR A 157 1.95 0.72 -17.85
C THR A 157 0.97 -0.43 -18.16
N LEU A 158 0.00 -0.73 -17.30
CA LEU A 158 -1.19 -1.54 -17.59
C LEU A 158 -2.48 -0.71 -17.69
N ASP A 159 -2.44 0.58 -17.35
CA ASP A 159 -3.63 1.41 -17.31
C ASP A 159 -4.20 1.65 -18.73
N SER A 160 -5.53 1.70 -18.86
CA SER A 160 -6.21 1.95 -20.14
C SER A 160 -6.47 3.42 -20.46
N ASP A 161 -6.25 4.34 -19.51
CA ASP A 161 -6.34 5.79 -19.76
C ASP A 161 -5.21 6.22 -20.74
N PHE A 162 -4.11 5.45 -20.80
CA PHE A 162 -3.05 5.55 -21.80
C PHE A 162 -3.44 5.09 -23.22
N CYS A 163 -4.68 4.64 -23.42
CA CYS A 163 -5.28 4.52 -24.76
C CYS A 163 -5.94 5.83 -25.25
N ILE A 164 -5.96 6.89 -24.43
CA ILE A 164 -6.59 8.19 -24.72
C ILE A 164 -5.53 9.27 -24.99
N PHE A 165 -4.50 9.33 -24.15
CA PHE A 165 -3.41 10.31 -24.27
C PHE A 165 -2.69 10.21 -25.64
N ASP A 166 -2.46 11.35 -26.29
CA ASP A 166 -1.75 11.42 -27.57
C ASP A 166 -0.23 11.33 -27.38
N LEU A 167 0.26 10.11 -27.21
CA LEU A 167 1.64 9.78 -26.92
C LEU A 167 2.47 9.61 -28.20
N LYS A 168 3.42 10.52 -28.45
CA LYS A 168 4.29 10.51 -29.64
C LYS A 168 5.17 9.25 -29.72
N GLY A 169 5.78 8.86 -28.59
CA GLY A 169 6.51 7.60 -28.45
C GLY A 169 5.61 6.36 -28.26
N GLY A 170 4.30 6.59 -28.12
CA GLY A 170 3.27 5.56 -28.00
C GLY A 170 3.18 4.87 -26.63
N TYR A 171 2.08 4.14 -26.43
CA TYR A 171 1.80 3.37 -25.22
C TYR A 171 2.15 1.88 -25.43
N CYS A 172 3.06 1.35 -24.61
CA CYS A 172 3.37 -0.07 -24.51
C CYS A 172 2.69 -0.72 -23.29
N PRO A 173 1.64 -1.54 -23.45
CA PRO A 173 1.08 -2.26 -22.32
C PRO A 173 2.04 -3.32 -21.77
N LEU A 174 2.28 -3.31 -20.46
CA LEU A 174 3.05 -4.31 -19.71
C LEU A 174 2.58 -5.75 -19.96
N ASN A 175 1.32 -5.95 -20.38
CA ASN A 175 0.78 -7.24 -20.83
C ASN A 175 1.53 -7.85 -22.03
N TYR A 176 2.19 -7.04 -22.85
CA TYR A 176 2.88 -7.46 -24.07
C TYR A 176 4.41 -7.27 -24.00
N PHE A 177 4.94 -6.76 -22.88
CA PHE A 177 6.36 -6.47 -22.70
C PHE A 177 7.11 -7.72 -22.23
N GLN A 178 7.75 -8.44 -23.16
CA GLN A 178 8.28 -9.79 -22.94
C GLN A 178 9.67 -9.80 -22.27
N TRP A 179 9.84 -9.07 -21.18
CA TRP A 179 11.12 -8.92 -20.47
C TRP A 179 11.76 -10.24 -20.01
N ARG A 180 10.97 -11.31 -19.82
CA ARG A 180 11.51 -12.65 -19.49
C ARG A 180 12.09 -13.40 -20.70
N ASN A 181 11.75 -12.97 -21.93
CA ASN A 181 12.04 -13.65 -23.19
C ASN A 181 12.77 -12.69 -24.15
N LEU A 182 14.05 -12.39 -23.87
CA LEU A 182 14.88 -11.60 -24.77
C LEU A 182 15.01 -12.24 -26.16
N SER A 183 15.15 -11.39 -27.17
CA SER A 183 15.39 -11.81 -28.56
C SER A 183 16.63 -11.10 -29.09
N THR A 184 17.44 -11.81 -29.88
CA THR A 184 18.64 -11.27 -30.54
C THR A 184 18.31 -10.70 -31.91
N CYS A 185 18.98 -9.62 -32.33
CA CYS A 185 18.79 -9.05 -33.66
C CYS A 185 19.57 -9.88 -34.71
N ASN A 186 18.89 -10.34 -35.77
CA ASN A 186 19.47 -11.21 -36.81
C ASN A 186 20.86 -10.75 -37.28
N GLY A 187 21.87 -11.60 -37.13
CA GLY A 187 23.25 -11.34 -37.54
C GLY A 187 24.11 -10.53 -36.54
N THR A 188 23.62 -10.26 -35.33
CA THR A 188 24.33 -9.47 -34.31
C THR A 188 24.21 -10.13 -32.92
N GLN A 189 25.01 -9.64 -31.96
CA GLN A 189 24.87 -9.99 -30.53
C GLN A 189 23.94 -9.03 -29.75
N ASP A 190 23.36 -8.00 -30.39
CA ASP A 190 22.46 -7.06 -29.72
C ASP A 190 21.12 -7.71 -29.36
N CYS A 191 20.71 -7.56 -28.10
CA CYS A 191 19.42 -7.99 -27.59
C CYS A 191 18.36 -6.89 -27.67
N TYR A 192 17.09 -7.29 -27.78
CA TYR A 192 15.93 -6.43 -27.63
C TYR A 192 14.84 -7.13 -26.80
N VAL A 193 13.97 -6.34 -26.15
CA VAL A 193 12.74 -6.82 -25.52
C VAL A 193 11.61 -6.80 -26.57
N PRO A 194 10.99 -7.94 -26.90
CA PRO A 194 9.79 -7.96 -27.72
C PRO A 194 8.63 -7.28 -27.00
N ALA A 195 8.01 -6.29 -27.64
CA ALA A 195 6.92 -5.50 -27.08
C ALA A 195 5.82 -5.26 -28.12
N LYS A 196 4.68 -4.72 -27.66
CA LYS A 196 3.67 -4.13 -28.54
C LYS A 196 3.40 -2.70 -28.13
N CYS A 197 3.28 -1.80 -29.12
CA CYS A 197 2.90 -0.41 -28.91
C CYS A 197 1.51 -0.18 -29.51
N PHE A 198 0.58 0.33 -28.70
CA PHE A 198 -0.72 0.83 -29.13
C PHE A 198 -0.52 2.09 -29.97
N SER A 199 -1.30 2.22 -31.05
CA SER A 199 -1.28 3.38 -31.94
C SER A 199 -2.66 4.04 -31.91
N LEU A 200 -2.70 5.25 -31.34
CA LEU A 200 -3.90 6.10 -31.30
C LEU A 200 -4.43 6.38 -32.70
N GLU A 201 -3.53 6.59 -33.66
CA GLU A 201 -3.86 6.78 -35.08
C GLU A 201 -4.58 5.56 -35.67
N ARG A 202 -4.06 4.33 -35.46
CA ARG A 202 -4.73 3.09 -35.91
C ARG A 202 -6.08 2.87 -35.22
N PHE A 203 -6.25 3.38 -34.00
CA PHE A 203 -7.51 3.34 -33.28
C PHE A 203 -8.53 4.31 -33.91
N CYS A 204 -8.20 5.59 -34.06
CA CYS A 204 -9.03 6.59 -34.74
C CYS A 204 -9.38 6.21 -36.18
N ASN A 205 -8.41 5.71 -36.96
CA ASN A 205 -8.60 5.28 -38.35
C ASN A 205 -9.60 4.11 -38.47
N HIS A 206 -9.78 3.28 -37.44
CA HIS A 206 -10.81 2.23 -37.42
C HIS A 206 -12.23 2.78 -37.22
N PHE A 207 -12.36 3.95 -36.59
CA PHE A 207 -13.62 4.65 -36.37
C PHE A 207 -13.75 5.84 -37.33
N SER A 208 -13.63 5.57 -38.64
CA SER A 208 -13.84 6.57 -39.71
C SER A 208 -12.97 7.83 -39.59
N HIS A 209 -11.73 7.71 -39.10
CA HIS A 209 -10.82 8.81 -38.79
C HIS A 209 -11.34 9.78 -37.70
N MET A 210 -12.02 9.24 -36.67
CA MET A 210 -12.54 9.99 -35.53
C MET A 210 -11.49 10.95 -34.92
N ASN A 211 -11.92 12.20 -34.66
CA ASN A 211 -11.07 13.24 -34.08
C ASN A 211 -10.53 12.81 -32.70
N LYS A 212 -9.22 13.00 -32.46
CA LYS A 212 -8.55 12.62 -31.19
C LYS A 212 -9.16 13.34 -29.98
N SER A 213 -9.63 14.58 -30.14
CA SER A 213 -10.24 15.37 -29.05
C SER A 213 -11.52 14.75 -28.47
N LEU A 214 -12.16 13.81 -29.19
CA LEU A 214 -13.33 13.07 -28.72
C LEU A 214 -12.97 11.92 -27.77
N LEU A 215 -11.70 11.54 -27.65
CA LEU A 215 -11.26 10.41 -26.82
C LEU A 215 -11.35 10.68 -25.30
N PRO A 216 -10.99 11.86 -24.77
CA PRO A 216 -11.31 12.24 -23.38
C PRO A 216 -12.81 12.14 -23.09
N LEU A 217 -13.66 12.63 -23.99
CA LEU A 217 -15.13 12.55 -23.85
C LEU A 217 -15.61 11.10 -23.84
N PHE A 218 -15.11 10.25 -24.75
CA PHE A 218 -15.35 8.80 -24.73
C PHE A 218 -15.00 8.18 -23.36
N ALA A 219 -13.85 8.54 -22.80
CA ALA A 219 -13.35 7.97 -21.56
C ALA A 219 -14.26 8.28 -20.38
N VAL A 220 -14.63 9.56 -20.22
CA VAL A 220 -15.56 10.01 -19.17
C VAL A 220 -16.96 9.40 -19.38
N MET A 221 -17.45 9.35 -20.62
CA MET A 221 -18.79 8.81 -20.92
C MET A 221 -18.89 7.28 -20.76
N ASN A 222 -17.82 6.52 -21.02
CA ASN A 222 -17.82 5.07 -20.84
C ASN A 222 -17.71 4.67 -19.36
N GLY A 223 -17.10 5.52 -18.53
CA GLY A 223 -16.75 5.25 -17.14
C GLY A 223 -15.24 5.02 -16.99
N ASN A 224 -14.54 6.03 -16.49
CA ASN A 224 -13.15 6.01 -16.07
C ASN A 224 -13.04 5.89 -14.53
N ASP A 225 -11.83 5.94 -13.97
CA ASP A 225 -11.61 5.79 -12.51
C ASP A 225 -12.19 6.94 -11.65
N TYR A 226 -12.75 7.98 -12.28
CA TYR A 226 -13.20 9.23 -11.68
C TYR A 226 -14.73 9.34 -11.62
N ILE A 227 -15.45 8.78 -12.60
CA ILE A 227 -16.89 9.04 -12.81
C ILE A 227 -17.73 7.79 -13.07
N ASN A 228 -18.87 7.71 -12.37
CA ASN A 228 -19.99 6.84 -12.69
C ASN A 228 -21.30 7.64 -12.56
N LEU A 229 -21.91 8.03 -13.69
CA LEU A 229 -23.06 8.94 -13.75
C LEU A 229 -24.38 8.20 -14.05
N PRO A 230 -25.34 8.14 -13.10
CA PRO A 230 -26.71 7.67 -13.39
C PRO A 230 -27.45 8.51 -14.44
N ALA A 231 -27.03 9.76 -14.64
CA ALA A 231 -27.51 10.62 -15.72
C ALA A 231 -27.14 10.05 -17.11
N LEU A 232 -25.91 9.55 -17.28
CA LEU A 232 -25.46 8.96 -18.55
C LEU A 232 -26.19 7.64 -18.85
N GLU A 233 -26.57 6.84 -17.85
CA GLU A 233 -27.44 5.68 -18.08
C GLU A 233 -28.84 6.07 -18.62
N THR A 234 -29.31 7.29 -18.33
CA THR A 234 -30.53 7.84 -18.96
C THR A 234 -30.30 8.23 -20.42
N PHE A 235 -29.11 8.72 -20.78
CA PHE A 235 -28.68 8.89 -22.17
C PHE A 235 -28.59 7.53 -22.88
N PHE A 236 -27.80 6.58 -22.37
CA PHE A 236 -27.58 5.25 -22.96
C PHE A 236 -28.87 4.43 -23.19
N ARG A 237 -29.91 4.65 -22.38
CA ARG A 237 -31.24 4.05 -22.57
C ARG A 237 -32.08 4.70 -23.67
N LYS A 238 -31.83 5.98 -24.00
CA LYS A 238 -32.58 6.77 -25.00
C LYS A 238 -31.90 6.80 -26.38
N VAL A 239 -30.58 6.92 -26.43
CA VAL A 239 -29.83 7.14 -27.67
C VAL A 239 -29.84 5.89 -28.56
N ARG A 240 -30.15 6.06 -29.84
CA ARG A 240 -30.13 4.97 -30.84
C ARG A 240 -28.71 4.72 -31.34
N LEU A 241 -27.82 4.24 -30.45
CA LEU A 241 -26.45 3.91 -30.83
C LEU A 241 -26.43 2.90 -32.01
N PRO A 242 -25.52 3.05 -32.99
CA PRO A 242 -25.45 2.16 -34.15
C PRO A 242 -25.44 0.67 -33.78
N PRO A 243 -25.97 -0.22 -34.65
CA PRO A 243 -25.81 -1.67 -34.46
C PRO A 243 -24.34 -2.04 -34.63
N GLY A 244 -23.67 -2.37 -33.52
CA GLY A 244 -22.30 -2.90 -33.57
C GLY A 244 -22.27 -4.18 -34.40
N GLY A 245 -21.36 -4.25 -35.39
CA GLY A 245 -21.35 -5.30 -36.40
C GLY A 245 -21.35 -6.72 -35.80
N SER A 246 -22.13 -7.62 -36.41
CA SER A 246 -22.56 -8.93 -35.90
C SER A 246 -21.47 -10.02 -35.75
N SER A 247 -20.24 -9.63 -35.41
CA SER A 247 -19.14 -10.51 -35.04
C SER A 247 -19.41 -11.17 -33.68
N SER A 248 -19.40 -12.50 -33.64
CA SER A 248 -19.60 -13.29 -32.42
C SER A 248 -18.55 -13.04 -31.33
N LYS A 249 -17.40 -12.43 -31.66
CA LYS A 249 -16.30 -12.13 -30.74
C LYS A 249 -16.59 -11.00 -29.75
N TYR A 250 -17.56 -10.11 -30.00
CA TYR A 250 -17.69 -8.84 -29.28
C TYR A 250 -18.82 -8.78 -28.24
N ARG A 251 -19.44 -9.91 -27.88
CA ARG A 251 -20.64 -9.96 -27.01
C ARG A 251 -20.50 -9.25 -25.65
N GLY A 252 -19.28 -9.14 -25.09
CA GLY A 252 -19.04 -8.46 -23.81
C GLY A 252 -18.84 -6.94 -23.89
N ASN A 253 -18.32 -6.42 -25.02
CA ASN A 253 -17.80 -5.04 -25.11
C ASN A 253 -18.62 -4.15 -26.06
N SER A 254 -19.91 -4.47 -26.25
CA SER A 254 -20.78 -3.77 -27.20
C SER A 254 -20.99 -2.28 -26.87
N ARG A 255 -20.95 -1.88 -25.59
CA ARG A 255 -21.04 -0.46 -25.16
C ARG A 255 -19.91 0.38 -25.77
N ILE A 256 -18.66 -0.08 -25.64
CA ILE A 256 -17.44 0.62 -26.12
C ILE A 256 -17.50 0.83 -27.63
N GLN A 257 -17.72 -0.24 -28.42
CA GLN A 257 -17.82 -0.15 -29.88
C GLN A 257 -18.92 0.84 -30.31
N ARG A 258 -20.08 0.80 -29.64
CA ARG A 258 -21.26 1.60 -30.01
C ARG A 258 -21.15 3.07 -29.59
N LEU A 259 -20.46 3.38 -28.50
CA LEU A 259 -20.14 4.74 -28.08
C LEU A 259 -19.08 5.37 -29.00
N LEU A 260 -18.01 4.64 -29.34
CA LEU A 260 -16.98 5.12 -30.28
C LEU A 260 -17.55 5.35 -31.68
N SER A 261 -18.36 4.41 -32.20
CA SER A 261 -19.05 4.59 -33.50
C SER A 261 -20.15 5.67 -33.49
N TRP A 262 -20.59 6.15 -32.31
CA TRP A 262 -21.48 7.30 -32.20
C TRP A 262 -20.67 8.61 -32.08
N LEU A 263 -19.58 8.64 -31.31
CA LEU A 263 -18.68 9.79 -31.25
C LEU A 263 -18.03 10.09 -32.61
N SER A 264 -17.76 9.07 -33.43
CA SER A 264 -17.20 9.25 -34.78
C SER A 264 -18.13 9.94 -35.80
N SER A 265 -19.36 10.35 -35.44
CA SER A 265 -20.17 11.23 -36.29
C SER A 265 -20.06 12.72 -35.96
N PHE A 266 -19.37 13.09 -34.88
CA PHE A 266 -19.18 14.49 -34.46
C PHE A 266 -17.81 15.01 -34.87
N THR A 267 -17.70 16.33 -35.04
CA THR A 267 -16.47 17.02 -35.45
C THR A 267 -15.65 17.49 -34.26
N ASP A 268 -16.31 17.94 -33.19
CA ASP A 268 -15.69 18.42 -31.96
C ASP A 268 -16.43 17.91 -30.69
N PRO A 269 -15.81 17.99 -29.49
CA PRO A 269 -16.42 17.49 -28.26
C PRO A 269 -17.60 18.32 -27.75
N THR A 270 -17.67 19.62 -28.05
CA THR A 270 -18.79 20.48 -27.65
C THR A 270 -20.06 20.10 -28.41
N GLU A 271 -19.96 19.84 -29.71
CA GLU A 271 -21.04 19.29 -30.55
C GLU A 271 -21.62 17.98 -29.95
N ALA A 272 -20.73 17.06 -29.56
CA ALA A 272 -21.10 15.80 -28.94
C ALA A 272 -21.71 15.97 -27.53
N ILE A 273 -21.13 16.85 -26.69
CA ILE A 273 -21.64 17.16 -25.34
C ILE A 273 -23.03 17.77 -25.42
N ASP A 274 -23.26 18.75 -26.30
CA ASP A 274 -24.55 19.43 -26.40
C ASP A 274 -25.63 18.48 -26.94
N ASN A 275 -25.28 17.50 -27.79
CA ASN A 275 -26.20 16.40 -28.15
C ASN A 275 -26.54 15.48 -26.96
N VAL A 276 -25.60 15.20 -26.04
CA VAL A 276 -25.93 14.47 -24.79
C VAL A 276 -26.95 15.27 -23.96
N MET A 277 -26.82 16.59 -23.89
CA MET A 277 -27.71 17.45 -23.11
C MET A 277 -29.17 17.38 -23.56
N GLU A 278 -29.45 17.18 -24.85
CA GLU A 278 -30.82 16.98 -25.37
C GLU A 278 -31.58 15.88 -24.62
N TYR A 279 -30.87 14.79 -24.27
CA TYR A 279 -31.44 13.62 -23.59
C TYR A 279 -31.60 13.80 -22.07
N LEU A 280 -31.02 14.84 -21.47
CA LEU A 280 -31.07 15.13 -20.03
C LEU A 280 -32.15 16.17 -19.68
N LYS A 281 -32.65 16.15 -18.43
CA LYS A 281 -33.63 17.15 -17.96
C LYS A 281 -32.95 18.51 -17.83
N THR A 282 -33.69 19.60 -18.02
CA THR A 282 -33.14 20.97 -18.02
C THR A 282 -32.30 21.32 -16.79
N HIS A 283 -32.69 20.87 -15.59
CA HIS A 283 -31.96 21.12 -14.34
C HIS A 283 -30.72 20.22 -14.13
N GLU A 284 -30.52 19.19 -14.96
CA GLU A 284 -29.37 18.29 -14.91
C GLU A 284 -28.27 18.70 -15.89
N ARG A 285 -28.60 19.54 -16.90
CA ARG A 285 -27.70 19.85 -18.02
C ARG A 285 -26.42 20.56 -17.60
N GLU A 286 -26.53 21.70 -16.94
CA GLU A 286 -25.37 22.55 -16.64
C GLU A 286 -24.32 21.81 -15.80
N GLY A 287 -24.74 21.19 -14.69
CA GLY A 287 -23.85 20.43 -13.81
C GLY A 287 -23.26 19.17 -14.45
N VAL A 288 -23.94 18.54 -15.42
CA VAL A 288 -23.34 17.44 -16.20
C VAL A 288 -22.39 17.98 -17.28
N ARG A 289 -22.65 19.15 -17.87
CA ARG A 289 -21.78 19.81 -18.85
C ARG A 289 -20.44 20.22 -18.22
N GLU A 290 -20.51 20.91 -17.08
CA GLU A 290 -19.35 21.31 -16.27
C GLU A 290 -18.54 20.09 -15.80
N LEU A 291 -19.22 19.03 -15.32
CA LEU A 291 -18.57 17.80 -14.87
C LEU A 291 -17.91 16.99 -16.00
N LEU A 292 -18.50 16.98 -17.20
CA LEU A 292 -17.88 16.34 -18.38
C LEU A 292 -16.59 17.08 -18.77
N LEU A 293 -16.65 18.41 -18.88
CA LEU A 293 -15.50 19.26 -19.25
C LEU A 293 -14.37 19.12 -18.22
N SER A 294 -14.65 19.39 -16.94
CA SER A 294 -13.68 19.29 -15.82
C SER A 294 -13.17 17.87 -15.51
N SER A 295 -13.56 16.87 -16.31
CA SER A 295 -13.05 15.49 -16.29
C SER A 295 -12.39 15.07 -17.62
N MET A 296 -12.51 15.89 -18.67
CA MET A 296 -11.69 15.80 -19.88
C MET A 296 -10.32 16.45 -19.66
N ASP A 297 -10.26 17.52 -18.85
CA ASP A 297 -9.02 18.22 -18.45
C ASP A 297 -7.97 17.29 -17.83
N GLU A 298 -8.39 16.17 -17.22
CA GLU A 298 -7.49 15.15 -16.66
C GLU A 298 -6.69 14.39 -17.73
N TYR A 299 -7.12 14.45 -19.00
CA TYR A 299 -6.41 13.87 -20.14
C TYR A 299 -5.50 14.89 -20.86
N GLU A 300 -5.42 16.12 -20.37
CA GLU A 300 -4.43 17.10 -20.85
C GLU A 300 -3.05 16.87 -20.23
N GLN A 301 -2.00 17.41 -20.87
CA GLN A 301 -0.63 17.27 -20.38
C GLN A 301 -0.46 18.02 -19.05
N SER A 302 0.47 17.58 -18.20
CA SER A 302 0.84 18.34 -16.99
C SER A 302 1.73 19.52 -17.34
N GLU A 303 1.48 20.67 -16.70
CA GLU A 303 2.36 21.85 -16.70
C GLU A 303 3.69 21.58 -15.95
N ILE A 304 3.75 20.53 -15.13
CA ILE A 304 4.91 20.16 -14.33
C ILE A 304 6.00 19.58 -15.26
N ASN A 305 7.15 20.24 -15.33
CA ASN A 305 8.29 19.73 -16.08
C ASN A 305 9.08 18.68 -15.26
N LEU A 306 8.80 17.40 -15.47
CA LEU A 306 9.59 16.32 -14.86
C LEU A 306 11.05 16.26 -15.33
N GLU A 307 11.40 16.88 -16.46
CA GLU A 307 12.80 16.91 -16.89
C GLU A 307 13.66 17.75 -15.92
N ASP A 308 13.15 18.86 -15.39
CA ASP A 308 13.86 19.65 -14.38
C ASP A 308 14.08 18.88 -13.07
N PHE A 309 13.21 17.93 -12.74
CA PHE A 309 13.47 17.02 -11.61
C PHE A 309 14.60 16.03 -11.94
N PHE A 310 14.54 15.37 -13.10
CA PHE A 310 15.55 14.37 -13.47
C PHE A 310 16.92 14.95 -13.83
N GLN A 311 17.00 16.23 -14.23
CA GLN A 311 18.27 16.94 -14.47
C GLN A 311 18.76 17.72 -13.24
N ASN A 312 17.90 18.53 -12.62
CA ASN A 312 18.27 19.55 -11.63
C ASN A 312 17.77 19.24 -10.20
N GLY A 313 16.95 18.19 -10.02
CA GLY A 313 16.34 17.84 -8.74
C GLY A 313 15.21 18.78 -8.29
N VAL A 314 14.72 19.65 -9.18
CA VAL A 314 13.64 20.62 -8.92
C VAL A 314 12.30 19.99 -9.27
N TYR A 315 11.37 19.97 -8.32
CA TYR A 315 9.97 19.60 -8.56
C TYR A 315 9.09 20.67 -7.94
N GLU A 316 8.33 21.37 -8.78
CA GLU A 316 7.34 22.36 -8.37
C GLU A 316 6.05 22.15 -9.18
N SER A 317 4.92 22.23 -8.50
CA SER A 317 3.60 22.31 -9.11
C SER A 317 2.80 23.48 -8.53
N GLU A 318 1.83 23.99 -9.28
CA GLU A 318 0.98 25.06 -8.79
C GLU A 318 0.27 24.69 -7.48
N VAL A 319 -0.16 23.42 -7.35
CA VAL A 319 -0.72 22.86 -6.12
C VAL A 319 0.25 22.97 -4.95
N THR A 320 1.52 22.59 -5.13
CA THR A 320 2.52 22.68 -4.05
C THR A 320 2.83 24.13 -3.64
N ARG A 321 2.79 25.07 -4.59
CA ARG A 321 2.93 26.51 -4.30
C ARG A 321 1.73 27.05 -3.52
N ARG A 322 0.50 26.69 -3.92
CA ARG A 322 -0.76 27.09 -3.25
C ARG A 322 -0.91 26.54 -1.82
N LEU A 323 -0.20 25.46 -1.47
CA LEU A 323 -0.24 24.82 -0.15
C LEU A 323 0.85 25.32 0.83
N GLU A 324 1.76 26.19 0.38
CA GLU A 324 2.86 26.79 1.18
C GLU A 324 3.67 25.75 2.00
N LEU A 325 3.87 24.55 1.44
CA LEU A 325 4.53 23.45 2.13
C LEU A 325 6.06 23.63 2.22
N PRO A 326 6.71 23.20 3.32
CA PRO A 326 8.16 23.27 3.47
C PRO A 326 8.92 22.67 2.29
N GLN A 327 9.90 23.41 1.76
CA GLN A 327 10.67 22.97 0.58
C GLN A 327 11.45 21.67 0.84
N TRP A 328 11.81 21.38 2.10
CA TRP A 328 12.40 20.09 2.47
C TRP A 328 11.40 18.93 2.33
N LEU A 329 10.14 19.15 2.73
CA LEU A 329 9.06 18.17 2.66
C LEU A 329 8.71 17.87 1.19
N LEU A 330 8.59 18.90 0.36
CA LEU A 330 8.32 18.75 -1.09
C LEU A 330 9.43 17.97 -1.80
N ARG A 331 10.69 18.35 -1.57
CA ARG A 331 11.87 17.67 -2.13
C ARG A 331 11.96 16.21 -1.69
N ASP A 332 11.74 15.93 -0.40
CA ASP A 332 11.92 14.59 0.16
C ASP A 332 10.69 13.70 -0.11
N LEU A 333 9.50 14.28 -0.34
CA LEU A 333 8.38 13.60 -1.02
C LEU A 333 8.76 13.25 -2.45
N ALA A 334 9.19 14.21 -3.29
CA ALA A 334 9.50 13.99 -4.71
C ALA A 334 10.60 12.95 -4.95
N LYS A 335 11.64 12.92 -4.10
CA LYS A 335 12.70 11.89 -4.10
C LYS A 335 12.25 10.54 -3.52
N GLY A 336 11.03 10.44 -3.01
CA GLY A 336 10.51 9.25 -2.35
C GLY A 336 11.24 8.89 -1.05
N ILE A 337 11.90 9.84 -0.38
CA ILE A 337 12.44 9.63 0.97
C ILE A 337 11.27 9.57 1.97
N LEU A 338 10.31 10.48 1.82
CA LEU A 338 9.04 10.44 2.54
C LEU A 338 8.04 9.50 1.84
N SER A 339 6.98 9.15 2.57
CA SER A 339 5.81 8.43 2.04
C SER A 339 4.62 9.39 1.87
N PRO A 340 3.77 9.24 0.84
CA PRO A 340 2.56 10.05 0.70
C PRO A 340 1.60 9.97 1.89
N PHE A 341 1.70 8.93 2.73
CA PHE A 341 1.02 8.91 4.04
C PHE A 341 1.24 10.21 4.86
N VAL A 342 2.43 10.82 4.74
CA VAL A 342 2.78 12.10 5.37
C VAL A 342 2.00 13.25 4.74
N SER A 343 1.96 13.35 3.41
CA SER A 343 1.22 14.41 2.71
C SER A 343 -0.30 14.27 2.93
N ASP A 344 -0.82 13.05 2.93
CA ASP A 344 -2.26 12.78 3.08
C ASP A 344 -2.74 13.08 4.51
N ALA A 345 -1.92 12.78 5.52
CA ALA A 345 -2.17 13.14 6.92
C ALA A 345 -2.05 14.66 7.15
N LEU A 346 -1.12 15.33 6.48
CA LEU A 346 -0.91 16.77 6.59
C LEU A 346 -2.00 17.57 5.87
N VAL A 347 -2.21 17.32 4.58
CA VAL A 347 -3.05 18.12 3.67
C VAL A 347 -4.51 17.66 3.71
N LEU A 348 -4.77 16.38 3.44
CA LEU A 348 -6.14 15.85 3.37
C LEU A 348 -6.76 15.58 4.75
N ARG A 349 -5.96 15.67 5.83
CA ARG A 349 -6.27 15.22 7.20
C ARG A 349 -6.85 13.79 7.24
N ARG A 350 -6.45 12.94 6.29
CA ARG A 350 -7.13 11.67 6.00
C ARG A 350 -6.18 10.65 5.37
N THR A 351 -6.15 9.43 5.89
CA THR A 351 -5.26 8.36 5.40
C THR A 351 -6.02 7.05 5.17
N ILE A 352 -5.62 6.26 4.17
CA ILE A 352 -6.18 4.93 3.92
C ILE A 352 -5.17 3.87 4.35
N LEU A 353 -5.54 3.02 5.30
CA LEU A 353 -4.68 1.98 5.86
C LEU A 353 -4.66 0.74 4.97
N HIS A 354 -3.46 0.29 4.62
CA HIS A 354 -3.22 -0.83 3.71
C HIS A 354 -3.75 -2.17 4.28
N VAL A 355 -4.51 -2.90 3.46
CA VAL A 355 -5.09 -4.20 3.83
C VAL A 355 -4.04 -5.31 3.75
N GLN A 356 -3.91 -6.11 4.80
CA GLN A 356 -3.05 -7.30 4.85
C GLN A 356 -3.88 -8.60 4.93
N VAL A 357 -3.25 -9.75 4.69
CA VAL A 357 -3.87 -11.08 4.84
C VAL A 357 -3.75 -11.55 6.30
N GLU A 358 -4.71 -11.12 7.12
CA GLU A 358 -4.68 -11.26 8.57
C GLU A 358 -5.94 -11.95 9.15
N ASN A 359 -5.96 -12.22 10.46
CA ASN A 359 -7.15 -12.74 11.14
C ASN A 359 -8.29 -11.70 11.15
N ILE A 360 -9.23 -11.86 10.22
CA ILE A 360 -10.34 -10.93 10.02
C ILE A 360 -11.28 -10.77 11.23
N GLN A 361 -11.29 -11.73 12.16
CA GLN A 361 -12.13 -11.68 13.36
C GLN A 361 -11.57 -10.76 14.45
N ARG A 362 -10.28 -10.38 14.33
CA ARG A 362 -9.60 -9.43 15.21
C ARG A 362 -9.72 -8.00 14.68
N PRO A 363 -9.40 -6.98 15.50
CA PRO A 363 -9.09 -5.62 15.04
C PRO A 363 -8.06 -5.63 13.89
N SER A 364 -7.81 -4.51 13.23
CA SER A 364 -6.76 -4.47 12.20
C SER A 364 -5.37 -4.56 12.85
N ALA A 365 -4.42 -5.20 12.18
CA ALA A 365 -3.01 -5.16 12.56
C ALA A 365 -2.47 -3.73 12.76
N HIS A 366 -3.03 -2.75 12.05
CA HIS A 366 -2.71 -1.32 12.21
C HIS A 366 -3.09 -0.76 13.60
N THR A 367 -3.91 -1.44 14.40
CA THR A 367 -4.20 -1.04 15.78
C THR A 367 -2.96 -1.10 16.66
N THR A 368 -2.04 -2.05 16.47
CA THR A 368 -0.78 -2.11 17.24
C THR A 368 0.15 -0.94 16.93
N ALA A 369 0.12 -0.42 15.69
CA ALA A 369 0.91 0.75 15.27
C ALA A 369 0.20 2.10 15.46
N LEU A 370 -0.97 2.12 16.11
CA LEU A 370 -1.76 3.34 16.30
C LEU A 370 -0.99 4.44 17.08
N PRO A 371 -0.32 4.17 18.22
CA PRO A 371 0.41 5.21 18.94
C PRO A 371 1.53 5.87 18.11
N ILE A 372 2.18 5.11 17.23
CA ILE A 372 3.19 5.65 16.30
C ILE A 372 2.55 6.65 15.33
N ARG A 373 1.36 6.33 14.77
CA ARG A 373 0.61 7.26 13.93
C ARG A 373 0.13 8.49 14.69
N GLN A 374 -0.27 8.35 15.96
CA GLN A 374 -0.66 9.51 16.78
C GLN A 374 0.50 10.50 16.96
N VAL A 375 1.76 10.02 17.09
CA VAL A 375 2.95 10.89 17.12
C VAL A 375 3.20 11.55 15.76
N ILE A 376 3.07 10.82 14.65
CA ILE A 376 3.16 11.39 13.29
C ILE A 376 2.11 12.50 13.10
N TYR A 377 0.86 12.28 13.51
CA TYR A 377 -0.20 13.30 13.42
C TYR A 377 0.05 14.49 14.37
N GLY A 378 0.67 14.27 15.53
CA GLY A 378 1.13 15.36 16.41
C GLY A 378 2.13 16.27 15.69
N LEU A 379 3.13 15.67 15.02
CA LEU A 379 4.17 16.41 14.29
C LEU A 379 3.60 17.19 13.09
N LEU A 380 2.61 16.62 12.38
CA LEU A 380 2.06 17.24 11.17
C LEU A 380 0.95 18.26 11.44
N VAL A 381 0.08 18.03 12.42
CA VAL A 381 -1.10 18.90 12.62
C VAL A 381 -0.82 20.06 13.57
N ASN A 382 0.05 19.91 14.58
CA ASN A 382 0.41 21.03 15.46
C ASN A 382 1.16 22.14 14.71
N ALA A 383 1.97 21.76 13.72
CA ALA A 383 2.80 22.64 12.89
C ALA A 383 2.06 23.31 11.72
N SER A 384 0.73 23.17 11.62
CA SER A 384 -0.09 23.70 10.52
C SER A 384 -1.30 24.53 10.99
N GLN A 385 -1.23 25.10 12.20
CA GLN A 385 -2.24 26.01 12.77
C GLN A 385 -1.96 27.50 12.51
N SER A 386 -0.94 27.82 11.70
CA SER A 386 -0.51 29.18 11.36
C SER A 386 -1.42 29.92 10.37
N SER A 387 -2.30 29.21 9.66
CA SER A 387 -2.92 29.70 8.42
C SER A 387 -4.44 29.83 8.46
N GLU A 388 -5.08 29.69 9.63
CA GLU A 388 -6.51 30.04 9.80
C GLU A 388 -6.67 31.56 10.04
N ILE A 389 -6.74 32.33 8.95
CA ILE A 389 -7.21 33.73 9.00
C ILE A 389 -8.74 33.72 9.19
N ASP A 390 -9.20 33.47 10.42
CA ASP A 390 -10.61 33.63 10.75
C ASP A 390 -10.87 34.14 12.18
N SER A 391 -11.61 35.26 12.23
CA SER A 391 -12.45 35.78 13.33
C SER A 391 -12.11 35.39 14.79
N PRO A 392 -11.60 36.31 15.64
CA PRO A 392 -11.17 36.01 17.01
C PRO A 392 -12.33 35.84 18.01
N SER A 393 -13.23 34.87 17.79
CA SER A 393 -14.25 34.48 18.76
C SER A 393 -14.50 32.96 18.72
N LYS A 394 -14.46 32.31 19.90
CA LYS A 394 -14.60 30.85 20.13
C LYS A 394 -13.40 29.97 19.71
N GLN A 395 -12.22 30.29 20.24
CA GLN A 395 -11.15 29.29 20.41
C GLN A 395 -11.60 28.19 21.40
N SER A 396 -12.34 27.19 20.91
CA SER A 396 -12.48 25.91 21.61
C SER A 396 -11.25 25.07 21.30
N SER A 397 -10.50 24.65 22.31
CA SER A 397 -9.27 23.84 22.18
C SER A 397 -9.54 22.42 21.66
N LYS A 398 -9.84 22.31 20.36
CA LYS A 398 -10.03 21.02 19.68
C LYS A 398 -8.66 20.39 19.43
N ILE A 399 -8.38 19.30 20.15
CA ILE A 399 -7.19 18.49 19.90
C ILE A 399 -7.24 18.02 18.44
N PRO A 400 -6.17 18.14 17.65
CA PRO A 400 -6.22 17.81 16.23
C PRO A 400 -6.53 16.33 15.96
N VAL A 401 -7.30 16.10 14.88
CA VAL A 401 -7.84 14.79 14.49
C VAL A 401 -7.54 14.51 13.02
N VAL A 402 -7.07 13.30 12.73
CA VAL A 402 -6.91 12.75 11.38
C VAL A 402 -7.90 11.60 11.18
N SER A 403 -8.47 11.48 9.98
CA SER A 403 -9.48 10.48 9.66
C SER A 403 -8.86 9.25 8.97
N GLU A 404 -8.79 8.14 9.68
CA GLU A 404 -8.28 6.88 9.14
C GLU A 404 -9.41 6.07 8.49
N MET A 405 -9.18 5.55 7.28
CA MET A 405 -10.03 4.54 6.66
C MET A 405 -9.33 3.18 6.72
N GLY A 406 -9.93 2.20 7.39
CA GLY A 406 -9.31 0.91 7.65
C GLY A 406 -10.30 -0.25 7.73
N ARG A 407 -9.75 -1.48 7.80
CA ARG A 407 -10.56 -2.70 7.89
C ARG A 407 -11.21 -2.82 9.28
N MET A 408 -12.54 -2.92 9.31
CA MET A 408 -13.29 -3.41 10.48
C MET A 408 -14.02 -4.69 10.08
N LYS A 409 -13.57 -5.85 10.59
CA LYS A 409 -14.05 -7.17 10.12
C LYS A 409 -13.97 -7.25 8.59
N LYS A 410 -15.11 -7.28 7.89
CA LYS A 410 -15.24 -7.38 6.42
C LYS A 410 -15.57 -6.06 5.72
N SER A 411 -15.77 -4.97 6.44
CA SER A 411 -16.08 -3.65 5.88
C SER A 411 -14.89 -2.70 5.96
N LEU A 412 -14.85 -1.74 5.04
CA LEU A 412 -14.02 -0.55 5.17
C LEU A 412 -14.79 0.46 6.03
N ASN A 413 -14.18 0.89 7.14
CA ASN A 413 -14.77 1.84 8.08
C ASN A 413 -13.86 3.06 8.23
N GLN A 414 -14.47 4.21 8.53
CA GLN A 414 -13.78 5.46 8.81
C GLN A 414 -13.76 5.70 10.33
N THR A 415 -12.62 6.09 10.88
CA THR A 415 -12.39 6.31 12.32
C THR A 415 -11.56 7.57 12.54
N SER A 416 -11.96 8.41 13.48
CA SER A 416 -11.21 9.59 13.89
C SER A 416 -10.10 9.22 14.88
N VAL A 417 -8.86 9.57 14.57
CA VAL A 417 -7.69 9.40 15.45
C VAL A 417 -7.21 10.75 15.95
N VAL A 418 -7.10 10.88 17.27
CA VAL A 418 -6.60 12.06 17.96
C VAL A 418 -5.07 12.05 17.95
N ALA A 419 -4.46 13.17 17.55
CA ALA A 419 -3.01 13.34 17.59
C ALA A 419 -2.43 13.23 19.01
N ALA A 420 -1.17 12.82 19.13
CA ALA A 420 -0.47 12.78 20.40
C ALA A 420 -0.02 14.19 20.82
N MET A 421 -0.05 14.47 22.12
CA MET A 421 0.69 15.60 22.69
C MET A 421 2.19 15.26 22.66
N LEU A 422 3.00 16.11 22.03
CA LEU A 422 4.44 15.91 21.93
C LEU A 422 5.18 16.58 23.11
N PRO A 423 6.44 16.22 23.41
CA PRO A 423 7.27 16.94 24.37
C PRO A 423 7.44 18.42 24.00
N MET A 424 7.68 19.30 24.99
CA MET A 424 7.77 20.76 24.79
C MET A 424 8.68 21.18 23.62
N LYS A 425 9.84 20.52 23.43
CA LYS A 425 10.77 20.76 22.31
C LYS A 425 10.18 20.61 20.89
N PHE A 426 9.01 19.98 20.77
CA PHE A 426 8.26 19.78 19.52
C PHE A 426 6.87 20.49 19.57
N CYS A 427 6.65 21.34 20.57
CA CYS A 427 5.41 22.08 20.83
C CYS A 427 5.63 23.58 21.13
N GLU A 428 6.84 23.99 21.52
CA GLU A 428 7.22 25.39 21.78
C GLU A 428 6.85 26.27 20.58
N ASP A 429 6.02 27.29 20.86
CA ASP A 429 5.47 28.30 19.94
C ASP A 429 5.05 27.77 18.56
N HIS A 430 4.40 26.59 18.54
CA HIS A 430 3.96 25.90 17.32
C HIS A 430 5.10 25.68 16.31
N LEU A 431 6.24 25.12 16.75
CA LEU A 431 7.40 24.75 15.93
C LEU A 431 7.02 24.42 14.46
N PRO A 432 7.24 25.35 13.51
CA PRO A 432 6.75 25.19 12.14
C PRO A 432 7.46 24.03 11.45
N LEU A 433 6.77 23.39 10.51
CA LEU A 433 7.21 22.11 9.95
C LEU A 433 8.58 22.20 9.24
N ASP A 434 8.97 23.38 8.75
CA ASP A 434 10.32 23.71 8.28
C ASP A 434 11.41 23.36 9.30
N LYS A 435 11.21 23.78 10.56
CA LYS A 435 12.19 23.68 11.65
C LYS A 435 12.28 22.29 12.27
N LEU A 436 11.40 21.35 11.90
CA LEU A 436 11.49 19.96 12.37
C LEU A 436 12.85 19.32 12.02
N THR A 437 13.44 19.75 10.90
CA THR A 437 14.78 19.30 10.45
C THR A 437 15.93 19.91 11.25
N GLU A 438 15.73 21.09 11.84
CA GLU A 438 16.71 21.84 12.64
C GLU A 438 16.84 21.27 14.06
N VAL A 439 15.83 20.58 14.57
CA VAL A 439 15.82 19.97 15.92
C VAL A 439 17.05 19.07 16.09
N ALA A 440 17.69 19.13 17.26
CA ALA A 440 18.90 18.38 17.56
C ALA A 440 18.71 16.87 17.34
N LEU A 441 19.69 16.23 16.69
CA LEU A 441 19.66 14.79 16.37
C LEU A 441 19.41 13.92 17.62
N SER A 442 19.95 14.31 18.78
CA SER A 442 19.70 13.63 20.06
C SER A 442 18.23 13.65 20.49
N ASP A 443 17.52 14.76 20.25
CA ASP A 443 16.10 14.89 20.61
C ASP A 443 15.20 14.16 19.61
N ARG A 444 15.57 14.15 18.31
CA ARG A 444 14.89 13.34 17.29
C ARG A 444 15.08 11.83 17.50
N ILE A 445 16.27 11.38 17.89
CA ILE A 445 16.51 9.99 18.33
C ILE A 445 15.68 9.69 19.60
N THR A 446 15.62 10.62 20.55
CA THR A 446 14.84 10.45 21.79
C THR A 446 13.35 10.26 21.50
N LEU A 447 12.73 11.17 20.74
CA LEU A 447 11.30 11.08 20.40
C LEU A 447 10.96 9.76 19.67
N LEU A 448 11.81 9.34 18.71
CA LEU A 448 11.61 8.08 17.99
C LEU A 448 11.69 6.86 18.93
N LEU A 449 12.69 6.82 19.82
CA LEU A 449 12.88 5.71 20.76
C LEU A 449 11.84 5.69 21.89
N GLU A 450 11.39 6.85 22.37
CA GLU A 450 10.28 6.98 23.33
C GLU A 450 8.95 6.53 22.71
N THR A 451 8.68 6.89 21.44
CA THR A 451 7.50 6.41 20.70
C THR A 451 7.51 4.89 20.53
N LEU A 452 8.69 4.29 20.39
CA LEU A 452 8.90 2.84 20.37
C LEU A 452 9.05 2.22 21.77
N GLY A 453 8.95 3.00 22.86
CA GLY A 453 9.01 2.51 24.24
C GLY A 453 10.36 1.91 24.67
N VAL A 454 11.46 2.25 23.99
CA VAL A 454 12.79 1.63 24.17
C VAL A 454 13.81 2.67 24.62
N LYS A 455 14.69 2.31 25.56
CA LYS A 455 15.80 3.17 26.01
C LYS A 455 17.04 2.92 25.17
N ALA A 456 17.72 3.98 24.74
CA ALA A 456 18.95 3.90 23.94
C ALA A 456 20.08 3.06 24.58
N SER A 457 20.10 2.94 25.92
CA SER A 457 21.02 2.07 26.66
C SER A 457 20.86 0.57 26.35
N ILE A 458 19.65 0.15 25.98
CA ILE A 458 19.32 -1.25 25.65
C ILE A 458 19.83 -1.63 24.25
N LEU A 459 20.06 -0.65 23.37
CA LEU A 459 20.48 -0.84 21.98
C LEU A 459 22.02 -0.82 21.80
N GLN A 460 22.77 -0.36 22.80
CA GLN A 460 24.25 -0.28 22.77
C GLN A 460 24.97 -1.58 22.36
N PRO A 461 24.48 -2.81 22.65
CA PRO A 461 25.13 -4.04 22.18
C PRO A 461 25.16 -4.22 20.65
N PHE A 462 24.38 -3.46 19.88
CA PHE A 462 24.27 -3.63 18.44
C PHE A 462 24.91 -2.48 17.64
N PRO A 463 25.40 -2.75 16.41
CA PRO A 463 25.69 -1.71 15.43
C PRO A 463 24.47 -0.80 15.17
N LYS A 464 24.71 0.50 14.95
CA LYS A 464 23.65 1.51 14.72
C LYS A 464 22.59 1.12 13.67
N PRO A 465 22.91 0.48 12.53
CA PRO A 465 21.91 0.07 11.54
C PRO A 465 20.84 -0.91 12.07
N LEU A 466 21.11 -1.63 13.16
CA LEU A 466 20.16 -2.57 13.77
C LEU A 466 19.33 -1.94 14.89
N TRP A 467 19.67 -0.72 15.37
CA TRP A 467 19.01 -0.07 16.51
C TRP A 467 17.50 0.12 16.27
N PHE A 468 17.15 0.69 15.12
CA PHE A 468 15.75 0.93 14.74
C PHE A 468 14.95 -0.37 14.65
N LEU A 469 15.52 -1.39 14.00
CA LEU A 469 14.90 -2.71 13.83
C LEU A 469 14.66 -3.43 15.16
N VAL A 470 15.64 -3.39 16.06
CA VAL A 470 15.50 -3.96 17.41
C VAL A 470 14.48 -3.16 18.21
N ALA A 471 14.46 -1.83 18.12
CA ALA A 471 13.46 -0.99 18.80
C ALA A 471 12.01 -1.29 18.37
N VAL A 472 11.76 -1.37 17.06
CA VAL A 472 10.45 -1.77 16.49
C VAL A 472 10.05 -3.18 16.97
N THR A 473 11.01 -4.10 17.05
CA THR A 473 10.73 -5.49 17.48
C THR A 473 10.45 -5.59 18.98
N CYS A 474 11.12 -4.80 19.82
CA CYS A 474 10.77 -4.64 21.23
C CYS A 474 9.36 -4.07 21.40
N TYR A 475 9.05 -2.96 20.72
CA TYR A 475 7.73 -2.31 20.73
C TYR A 475 6.59 -3.29 20.39
N TRP A 476 6.71 -3.96 19.25
CA TRP A 476 5.76 -4.97 18.79
C TRP A 476 5.55 -6.09 19.82
N THR A 477 6.63 -6.59 20.41
CA THR A 477 6.55 -7.68 21.40
C THR A 477 5.78 -7.26 22.66
N CYS A 478 5.83 -5.98 23.02
CA CYS A 478 5.06 -5.40 24.12
C CYS A 478 3.59 -5.10 23.77
N CYS A 479 3.31 -4.63 22.55
CA CYS A 479 2.02 -4.00 22.20
C CYS A 479 1.06 -4.87 21.35
N SER A 480 1.49 -6.03 20.83
CA SER A 480 0.65 -6.90 20.00
C SER A 480 -0.49 -7.61 20.76
N GLU A 481 -1.68 -7.66 20.15
CA GLU A 481 -2.83 -8.46 20.57
C GLU A 481 -3.34 -9.29 19.38
N PRO A 482 -3.17 -10.63 19.35
CA PRO A 482 -2.81 -11.49 20.47
C PRO A 482 -1.35 -11.40 20.86
N ARG A 483 -1.13 -11.40 22.17
CA ARG A 483 0.18 -11.38 22.81
C ARG A 483 1.18 -12.29 22.12
N VAL A 484 2.33 -11.73 21.74
CA VAL A 484 3.43 -12.46 21.11
C VAL A 484 3.86 -13.65 21.99
N LYS A 485 3.99 -14.83 21.37
CA LYS A 485 4.48 -16.06 22.01
C LYS A 485 5.97 -16.22 21.67
N LEU A 486 6.70 -16.99 22.49
CA LEU A 486 8.15 -17.16 22.35
C LEU A 486 8.58 -17.69 20.97
N HIS A 487 7.77 -18.54 20.33
CA HIS A 487 8.06 -19.02 18.97
C HIS A 487 7.89 -17.93 17.91
N HIS A 488 6.85 -17.08 17.95
CA HIS A 488 6.72 -15.97 16.99
C HIS A 488 7.92 -15.01 17.09
N MET A 489 8.30 -14.65 18.33
CA MET A 489 9.45 -13.77 18.59
C MET A 489 10.76 -14.38 18.09
N LYS A 490 11.04 -15.66 18.42
CA LYS A 490 12.23 -16.36 17.94
C LYS A 490 12.27 -16.51 16.41
N ALA A 491 11.13 -16.82 15.79
CA ALA A 491 11.03 -17.04 14.35
C ALA A 491 11.30 -15.76 13.55
N LEU A 492 10.72 -14.63 13.98
CA LEU A 492 10.99 -13.33 13.39
C LEU A 492 12.46 -12.93 13.50
N LEU A 493 13.06 -13.11 14.68
CA LEU A 493 14.48 -12.82 14.90
C LEU A 493 15.40 -13.73 14.07
N LEU A 494 15.05 -15.01 13.86
CA LEU A 494 15.78 -15.89 12.94
C LEU A 494 15.63 -15.46 11.47
N GLY A 495 14.46 -14.96 11.05
CA GLY A 495 14.26 -14.39 9.71
C GLY A 495 15.11 -13.13 9.46
N ILE A 496 15.15 -12.21 10.44
CA ILE A 496 16.03 -11.03 10.45
C ILE A 496 17.50 -11.44 10.34
N VAL A 497 17.91 -12.43 11.13
CA VAL A 497 19.29 -12.94 11.16
C VAL A 497 19.67 -13.67 9.86
N PHE A 498 18.74 -14.34 9.18
CA PHE A 498 18.92 -14.85 7.82
C PHE A 498 19.12 -13.72 6.79
N GLY A 499 18.36 -12.63 6.90
CA GLY A 499 18.55 -11.42 6.08
C GLY A 499 19.93 -10.78 6.26
N GLU A 500 20.42 -10.68 7.50
CA GLU A 500 21.77 -10.18 7.77
C GLU A 500 22.88 -11.17 7.34
N LEU A 501 22.63 -12.48 7.42
CA LEU A 501 23.54 -13.48 6.89
C LEU A 501 23.69 -13.36 5.35
N ASN A 502 22.59 -13.13 4.65
CA ASN A 502 22.60 -12.83 3.21
C ASN A 502 23.37 -11.52 2.90
N ARG A 503 23.34 -10.52 3.80
CA ARG A 503 24.19 -9.32 3.67
C ARG A 503 25.68 -9.66 3.77
N ILE A 504 26.06 -10.48 4.76
CA ILE A 504 27.46 -10.81 5.04
C ILE A 504 28.08 -11.63 3.90
N ILE A 505 27.32 -12.57 3.32
CA ILE A 505 27.80 -13.43 2.22
C ILE A 505 28.00 -12.66 0.91
N ASN A 506 27.18 -11.62 0.65
CA ASN A 506 27.29 -10.78 -0.55
C ASN A 506 28.08 -9.47 -0.29
N SER A 507 28.82 -9.37 0.82
CA SER A 507 29.71 -8.23 1.11
C SER A 507 31.10 -8.51 0.53
N PRO A 508 31.74 -7.58 -0.19
CA PRO A 508 33.02 -7.82 -0.86
C PRO A 508 34.25 -7.93 0.07
N ASP A 509 34.06 -7.88 1.40
CA ASP A 509 35.11 -7.54 2.37
C ASP A 509 35.66 -8.72 3.20
N GLY A 510 35.58 -9.99 2.76
CA GLY A 510 36.17 -11.08 3.56
C GLY A 510 36.03 -12.52 3.08
N GLU A 511 36.77 -12.91 2.02
CA GLU A 511 36.79 -14.26 1.44
C GLU A 511 36.84 -15.40 2.48
N ALA A 512 37.76 -15.33 3.45
CA ALA A 512 37.98 -16.38 4.45
C ALA A 512 36.88 -16.52 5.52
N VAL A 513 35.89 -15.61 5.58
CA VAL A 513 34.77 -15.65 6.53
C VAL A 513 33.48 -16.17 5.86
N HIS A 514 33.46 -16.29 4.53
CA HIS A 514 32.22 -16.66 3.83
C HIS A 514 31.85 -18.15 3.95
N ASP A 515 32.79 -19.10 4.00
CA ASP A 515 32.46 -20.54 3.93
C ASP A 515 31.55 -21.04 5.06
N VAL A 516 31.85 -20.64 6.30
CA VAL A 516 31.09 -21.06 7.49
C VAL A 516 29.71 -20.42 7.51
N GLU A 517 29.65 -19.10 7.30
CA GLU A 517 28.43 -18.33 7.15
C GLU A 517 27.55 -18.88 6.00
N LYS A 518 28.15 -19.27 4.87
CA LYS A 518 27.49 -19.88 3.71
C LYS A 518 26.91 -21.26 4.01
N ILE A 519 27.61 -22.11 4.77
CA ILE A 519 27.06 -23.40 5.24
C ILE A 519 25.80 -23.18 6.10
N ALA A 520 25.78 -22.15 6.95
CA ALA A 520 24.59 -21.79 7.71
C ALA A 520 23.46 -21.24 6.80
N TYR A 521 23.80 -20.41 5.81
CA TYR A 521 22.84 -19.87 4.84
C TYR A 521 22.20 -20.98 4.00
N ASP A 522 22.98 -21.94 3.50
CA ASP A 522 22.49 -23.10 2.76
C ASP A 522 21.53 -23.96 3.59
N GLN A 523 21.67 -23.99 4.93
CA GLN A 523 20.70 -24.64 5.82
C GLN A 523 19.40 -23.86 5.89
N PHE A 524 19.44 -22.53 6.05
CA PHE A 524 18.24 -21.69 5.96
C PHE A 524 17.58 -21.75 4.57
N LEU A 525 18.35 -21.85 3.49
CA LEU A 525 17.84 -21.98 2.12
C LEU A 525 17.10 -23.31 1.94
N LYS A 526 17.69 -24.43 2.37
CA LYS A 526 16.99 -25.74 2.45
C LYS A 526 15.72 -25.66 3.30
N TRP A 527 15.69 -24.82 4.33
CA TRP A 527 14.46 -24.55 5.10
C TRP A 527 13.46 -23.69 4.33
N LYS A 528 13.87 -22.66 3.56
CA LYS A 528 13.02 -21.85 2.65
C LYS A 528 12.38 -22.73 1.57
N GLU A 529 13.13 -23.68 1.02
CA GLU A 529 12.72 -24.60 -0.05
C GLU A 529 11.77 -25.75 0.39
N LYS A 530 11.89 -26.24 1.63
CA LYS A 530 10.90 -27.19 2.21
C LYS A 530 9.49 -26.61 2.01
N LYS A 531 8.61 -27.30 1.28
CA LYS A 531 7.20 -26.90 1.20
C LYS A 531 6.58 -26.89 2.60
N LEU A 532 5.83 -25.84 2.95
CA LEU A 532 4.89 -25.90 4.06
C LEU A 532 3.97 -27.11 3.83
N GLN A 533 3.94 -28.05 4.76
CA GLN A 533 3.01 -29.18 4.70
C GLN A 533 1.59 -28.64 4.62
N ASN A 534 0.78 -29.13 3.67
CA ASN A 534 -0.54 -28.60 3.25
C ASN A 534 -1.51 -28.28 4.42
N LYS A 535 -1.28 -27.14 5.08
CA LYS A 535 -2.05 -26.59 6.19
C LYS A 535 -2.66 -25.27 5.73
N ARG A 536 -3.79 -24.91 6.35
CA ARG A 536 -4.36 -23.56 6.21
C ARG A 536 -3.49 -22.59 7.02
N LEU A 537 -3.32 -21.37 6.51
CA LEU A 537 -2.65 -20.26 7.20
C LEU A 537 -3.09 -20.18 8.67
N GLU A 538 -2.15 -20.25 9.61
CA GLU A 538 -2.44 -20.01 11.03
C GLU A 538 -2.70 -18.51 11.22
N LEU A 539 -3.98 -18.18 11.36
CA LEU A 539 -4.49 -16.80 11.31
C LEU A 539 -3.95 -15.91 12.44
N ASP A 540 -3.75 -16.43 13.65
CA ASP A 540 -3.24 -15.63 14.75
C ASP A 540 -1.75 -15.33 14.57
N THR A 541 -0.96 -16.31 14.13
CA THR A 541 0.44 -16.13 13.72
C THR A 541 0.56 -15.12 12.56
N ALA A 542 -0.29 -15.23 11.53
CA ALA A 542 -0.33 -14.29 10.41
C ALA A 542 -0.63 -12.85 10.87
N HIS A 543 -1.67 -12.68 11.70
CA HIS A 543 -2.05 -11.38 12.25
C HIS A 543 -0.94 -10.77 13.14
N ILE A 544 -0.25 -11.59 13.92
CA ILE A 544 0.90 -11.17 14.75
C ILE A 544 2.06 -10.64 13.91
N PHE A 545 2.41 -11.30 12.79
CA PHE A 545 3.45 -10.78 11.89
C PHE A 545 2.97 -9.59 11.05
N CYS A 546 1.69 -9.54 10.67
CA CYS A 546 1.08 -8.34 10.09
C CYS A 546 1.17 -7.12 11.04
N GLN A 547 1.01 -7.32 12.36
CA GLN A 547 1.18 -6.28 13.37
C GLN A 547 2.63 -5.79 13.45
N TRP A 548 3.62 -6.68 13.32
CA TRP A 548 5.03 -6.26 13.25
C TRP A 548 5.30 -5.41 12.01
N GLN A 549 4.80 -5.82 10.83
CA GLN A 549 4.95 -5.03 9.61
C GLN A 549 4.25 -3.67 9.70
N CYS A 550 3.08 -3.57 10.35
CA CYS A 550 2.45 -2.28 10.65
C CYS A 550 3.35 -1.39 11.54
N CYS A 551 3.96 -1.95 12.59
CA CYS A 551 4.86 -1.20 13.46
C CYS A 551 6.12 -0.75 12.72
N LEU A 552 6.66 -1.59 11.83
CA LEU A 552 7.80 -1.27 10.99
C LEU A 552 7.47 -0.15 9.99
N GLN A 553 6.36 -0.25 9.25
CA GLN A 553 5.96 0.76 8.28
C GLN A 553 5.74 2.14 8.92
N MET A 554 5.01 2.20 10.04
CA MET A 554 4.77 3.47 10.73
C MET A 554 6.03 3.98 11.44
N GLY A 555 6.88 3.09 11.94
CA GLY A 555 8.19 3.45 12.47
C GLY A 555 9.10 4.06 11.41
N LEU A 556 9.09 3.52 10.18
CA LEU A 556 9.84 4.07 9.03
C LEU A 556 9.33 5.47 8.69
N TYR A 557 8.01 5.65 8.59
CA TYR A 557 7.42 6.96 8.28
C TYR A 557 7.73 8.01 9.36
N LEU A 558 7.77 7.62 10.64
CA LEU A 558 8.22 8.50 11.73
C LEU A 558 9.72 8.81 11.64
N ASN A 559 10.56 7.81 11.35
CA ASN A 559 12.00 7.98 11.15
C ASN A 559 12.29 8.92 9.96
N GLN A 560 11.60 8.75 8.84
CA GLN A 560 11.68 9.60 7.65
C GLN A 560 11.24 11.04 7.94
N LEU A 561 10.09 11.21 8.63
CA LEU A 561 9.57 12.53 9.02
C LEU A 561 10.53 13.29 9.97
N LEU A 562 11.25 12.56 10.83
CA LEU A 562 12.32 13.10 11.67
C LEU A 562 13.68 13.22 10.95
N SER A 563 13.69 13.19 9.61
CA SER A 563 14.89 13.28 8.76
C SER A 563 15.94 12.19 9.02
N VAL A 564 15.47 10.94 9.14
CA VAL A 564 16.27 9.69 9.25
C VAL A 564 17.30 9.72 10.40
N PRO A 565 16.87 9.91 11.66
CA PRO A 565 17.78 9.98 12.81
C PRO A 565 18.41 8.64 13.18
N LEU A 566 17.83 7.52 12.73
CA LEU A 566 18.44 6.19 12.72
C LEU A 566 18.49 5.64 11.28
N PRO A 567 19.50 4.85 10.89
CA PRO A 567 19.56 4.25 9.56
C PRO A 567 18.37 3.32 9.31
N GLU A 568 17.84 3.32 8.08
CA GLU A 568 16.80 2.37 7.70
C GLU A 568 17.35 0.95 7.58
N PRO A 569 16.54 -0.07 7.94
CA PRO A 569 16.89 -1.47 7.71
C PRO A 569 16.69 -1.83 6.23
N ASP A 570 17.44 -2.83 5.76
CA ASP A 570 17.37 -3.30 4.38
C ASP A 570 16.14 -4.21 4.16
N LEU A 571 15.03 -3.62 3.74
CA LEU A 571 13.74 -4.29 3.54
C LEU A 571 13.83 -5.35 2.44
N THR A 572 14.78 -5.26 1.51
CA THR A 572 14.91 -6.16 0.36
C THR A 572 15.38 -7.57 0.75
N ARG A 573 15.67 -7.81 2.04
CA ARG A 573 15.96 -9.14 2.61
C ARG A 573 15.56 -9.31 4.09
N LEU A 574 14.96 -8.29 4.71
CA LEU A 574 14.65 -8.26 6.15
C LEU A 574 13.63 -9.32 6.59
N TYR A 575 12.66 -9.62 5.72
CA TYR A 575 11.53 -10.48 6.04
C TYR A 575 11.17 -11.37 4.84
N ASN A 576 11.10 -12.68 5.09
CA ASN A 576 10.50 -13.66 4.20
C ASN A 576 9.39 -14.36 4.99
N GLY A 577 8.13 -14.09 4.61
CA GLY A 577 6.95 -14.56 5.31
C GLY A 577 6.84 -16.08 5.34
N THR A 578 7.11 -16.72 4.20
CA THR A 578 7.12 -18.18 4.05
C THR A 578 8.07 -18.86 5.04
N LEU A 579 9.27 -18.30 5.24
CA LEU A 579 10.29 -18.77 6.17
C LEU A 579 9.93 -18.46 7.63
N VAL A 580 9.52 -17.23 7.94
CA VAL A 580 9.19 -16.81 9.32
C VAL A 580 7.97 -17.58 9.87
N HIS A 581 6.96 -17.84 9.04
CA HIS A 581 5.84 -18.72 9.43
C HIS A 581 6.29 -20.16 9.68
N ARG A 582 7.16 -20.73 8.82
CA ARG A 582 7.68 -22.09 8.98
C ARG A 582 8.52 -22.23 10.25
N LEU A 583 9.44 -21.29 10.49
CA LEU A 583 10.21 -21.21 11.73
C LEU A 583 9.27 -21.15 12.95
N SER A 584 8.16 -20.40 12.88
CA SER A 584 7.18 -20.33 13.97
C SER A 584 6.49 -21.67 14.24
N GLU A 585 6.04 -22.38 13.20
CA GLU A 585 5.46 -23.72 13.34
C GLU A 585 6.47 -24.75 13.87
N GLU A 586 7.71 -24.74 13.37
CA GLU A 586 8.75 -25.68 13.79
C GLU A 586 9.11 -25.44 15.27
N ILE A 587 9.41 -24.20 15.71
CA ILE A 587 9.72 -23.85 17.12
C ILE A 587 8.54 -24.12 18.06
N GLN A 588 7.29 -24.02 17.58
CA GLN A 588 6.10 -24.37 18.35
C GLN A 588 5.97 -25.89 18.56
N SER A 589 6.37 -26.70 17.56
CA SER A 589 6.20 -28.15 17.55
C SER A 589 7.32 -28.87 18.30
N ALA A 590 8.56 -28.42 18.11
CA ALA A 590 9.72 -28.81 18.89
C ALA A 590 10.61 -27.57 19.10
N PRO A 591 11.24 -27.37 20.27
CA PRO A 591 12.21 -26.30 20.40
C PRO A 591 13.35 -26.58 19.40
N ILE A 592 13.53 -25.71 18.39
CA ILE A 592 14.72 -25.74 17.55
C ILE A 592 15.91 -25.63 18.49
N GLU A 593 16.75 -26.66 18.49
CA GLU A 593 18.03 -26.63 19.17
C GLU A 593 18.87 -25.52 18.55
N GLU A 594 19.41 -24.62 19.38
CA GLU A 594 20.14 -23.44 18.91
C GLU A 594 21.45 -23.81 18.15
N ASN A 595 21.76 -25.12 18.15
CA ASN A 595 22.64 -25.87 17.25
C ASN A 595 22.60 -25.47 15.77
N LEU A 596 21.48 -24.96 15.21
CA LEU A 596 21.47 -24.48 13.81
C LEU A 596 22.48 -23.33 13.58
N LEU A 597 22.68 -22.48 14.60
CA LEU A 597 23.61 -21.35 14.52
C LEU A 597 24.99 -21.66 15.11
N SER A 598 25.20 -22.83 15.74
CA SER A 598 26.48 -23.16 16.40
C SER A 598 27.67 -23.17 15.46
N LEU A 599 27.43 -23.42 14.17
CA LEU A 599 28.44 -23.36 13.12
C LEU A 599 28.91 -21.92 12.84
N ALA A 600 28.01 -20.94 12.85
CA ALA A 600 28.30 -19.55 12.46
C ALA A 600 28.28 -18.61 13.68
N PRO A 601 29.41 -18.47 14.41
CA PRO A 601 29.42 -17.85 15.75
C PRO A 601 28.99 -16.37 15.76
N ARG A 602 29.33 -15.58 14.73
CA ARG A 602 28.87 -14.18 14.59
C ARG A 602 27.33 -14.10 14.53
N VAL A 603 26.74 -14.99 13.73
CA VAL A 603 25.31 -15.06 13.46
C VAL A 603 24.55 -15.56 14.71
N SER A 604 25.12 -16.56 15.39
CA SER A 604 24.64 -17.07 16.68
C SER A 604 24.66 -16.00 17.78
N GLN A 605 25.77 -15.27 17.90
CA GLN A 605 25.91 -14.19 18.87
C GLN A 605 24.87 -13.09 18.64
N LEU A 606 24.71 -12.63 17.39
CA LEU A 606 23.70 -11.63 17.03
C LEU A 606 22.28 -12.07 17.40
N TYR A 607 21.92 -13.31 17.08
CA TYR A 607 20.63 -13.88 17.45
C TYR A 607 20.43 -13.94 18.98
N CYS A 608 21.42 -14.45 19.71
CA CYS A 608 21.39 -14.54 21.16
C CYS A 608 21.28 -13.17 21.84
N ASP A 609 21.97 -12.16 21.32
CA ASP A 609 21.92 -10.79 21.81
C ASP A 609 20.56 -10.14 21.54
N MET A 610 20.01 -10.28 20.32
CA MET A 610 18.64 -9.84 20.00
C MET A 610 17.60 -10.52 20.90
N VAL A 611 17.70 -11.85 21.08
CA VAL A 611 16.81 -12.61 21.97
C VAL A 611 16.95 -12.18 23.43
N ARG A 612 18.16 -11.82 23.90
CA ARG A 612 18.38 -11.30 25.26
C ARG A 612 17.76 -9.92 25.44
N VAL A 613 17.96 -9.02 24.47
CA VAL A 613 17.46 -7.64 24.52
C VAL A 613 15.93 -7.60 24.43
N VAL A 614 15.30 -8.28 23.47
CA VAL A 614 13.83 -8.30 23.35
C VAL A 614 13.18 -8.99 24.56
N LYS A 615 13.86 -9.92 25.24
CA LYS A 615 13.41 -10.45 26.55
C LYS A 615 13.56 -9.44 27.69
N SER A 616 14.59 -8.58 27.67
CA SER A 616 14.87 -7.62 28.74
C SER A 616 13.87 -6.45 28.81
N THR A 617 13.22 -6.11 27.69
CA THR A 617 12.16 -5.09 27.63
C THR A 617 10.80 -5.60 28.11
N LEU A 618 10.67 -6.88 28.46
CA LEU A 618 9.39 -7.50 28.81
C LEU A 618 9.24 -7.74 30.32
N PRO A 619 8.02 -7.59 30.88
CA PRO A 619 7.73 -7.95 32.26
C PRO A 619 8.19 -9.36 32.67
N PRO A 620 8.64 -9.56 33.92
CA PRO A 620 9.00 -10.89 34.43
C PRO A 620 7.91 -11.92 34.16
N ASN A 621 8.32 -13.11 33.71
CA ASN A 621 7.43 -14.22 33.34
C ASN A 621 6.58 -14.03 32.07
N PHE A 622 6.81 -13.00 31.22
CA PHE A 622 5.98 -12.72 30.02
C PHE A 622 5.63 -13.94 29.15
N PHE A 623 6.58 -14.85 28.93
CA PHE A 623 6.41 -16.06 28.11
C PHE A 623 6.07 -17.33 28.91
N LYS A 624 5.93 -17.28 30.25
CA LYS A 624 5.54 -18.46 31.04
C LYS A 624 4.05 -18.71 30.90
N LYS A 625 3.66 -19.94 30.56
CA LYS A 625 2.26 -20.40 30.63
C LYS A 625 1.79 -20.27 32.09
N SER A 626 0.75 -19.48 32.35
CA SER A 626 0.14 -19.42 33.67
C SER A 626 -0.45 -20.79 34.04
N LYS A 627 0.04 -21.41 35.11
CA LYS A 627 -0.63 -22.56 35.72
C LYS A 627 -1.90 -22.06 36.41
N PHE A 628 -3.00 -21.95 35.68
CA PHE A 628 -4.33 -21.85 36.29
C PHE A 628 -4.63 -23.16 37.01
N SER A 629 -4.29 -23.19 38.30
CA SER A 629 -4.72 -24.22 39.23
C SER A 629 -6.24 -24.18 39.29
N LYS A 630 -6.90 -25.24 38.77
CA LYS A 630 -8.32 -25.46 38.99
C LYS A 630 -8.55 -25.77 40.46
N GLU A 631 -8.80 -24.75 41.27
CA GLU A 631 -9.30 -24.94 42.62
C GLU A 631 -10.64 -25.69 42.55
N LYS A 632 -10.62 -26.95 42.99
CA LYS A 632 -11.84 -27.74 43.14
C LYS A 632 -12.57 -27.24 44.39
N THR A 633 -13.53 -26.34 44.21
CA THR A 633 -14.48 -25.96 45.26
C THR A 633 -15.24 -27.21 45.72
N LYS A 634 -14.80 -27.78 46.85
CA LYS A 634 -15.45 -28.92 47.50
C LYS A 634 -16.84 -28.48 47.98
N LYS A 635 -17.91 -28.92 47.29
CA LYS A 635 -19.26 -28.91 47.86
C LYS A 635 -19.33 -29.94 48.99
N SER A 636 -19.06 -29.51 50.23
CA SER A 636 -19.34 -30.30 51.43
C SER A 636 -20.84 -30.29 51.72
N GLY A 637 -21.52 -31.39 51.41
CA GLY A 637 -22.91 -31.58 51.82
C GLY A 637 -23.01 -31.86 53.33
N ARG A 638 -23.98 -31.24 53.99
CA ARG A 638 -24.53 -31.70 55.27
C ARG A 638 -26.05 -31.70 55.17
N GLN A 639 -26.67 -32.75 55.69
CA GLN A 639 -28.12 -32.92 55.73
C GLN A 639 -28.69 -32.38 57.06
N ALA A 640 -29.90 -31.85 57.01
CA ALA A 640 -30.87 -31.88 58.10
C ALA A 640 -32.29 -31.87 57.49
N LYS A 641 -33.27 -32.42 58.19
CA LYS A 641 -34.67 -32.55 57.76
C LYS A 641 -35.59 -32.09 58.91
N ASN A 642 -36.76 -31.55 58.55
CA ASN A 642 -37.99 -31.50 59.36
C ASN A 642 -37.94 -30.56 60.61
N SER A 643 -39.05 -29.99 61.12
CA SER A 643 -40.44 -29.92 60.64
C SER A 643 -41.32 -28.90 61.39
N ARG A 644 -42.31 -28.33 60.67
CA ARG A 644 -43.70 -27.96 61.08
C ARG A 644 -44.01 -26.81 62.07
N GLU A 645 -45.04 -26.05 61.65
CA GLU A 645 -46.18 -25.46 62.41
C GLU A 645 -45.94 -24.26 63.37
N GLY A 646 -46.81 -23.22 63.32
CA GLY A 646 -46.71 -22.08 64.26
C GLY A 646 -47.45 -20.74 64.02
N ALA A 647 -48.72 -20.72 63.60
CA ALA A 647 -49.71 -19.62 63.84
C ALA A 647 -49.53 -18.17 63.29
N ARG A 648 -50.65 -17.44 63.38
CA ARG A 648 -51.03 -16.07 62.92
C ARG A 648 -50.40 -14.94 63.78
N SER A 649 -50.49 -13.62 63.50
CA SER A 649 -51.43 -12.85 62.65
C SER A 649 -50.90 -11.46 62.22
N GLU A 650 -51.56 -10.85 61.21
CA GLU A 650 -51.88 -9.42 60.95
C GLU A 650 -50.87 -8.27 61.25
N ALA A 651 -50.77 -7.17 60.45
CA ALA A 651 -51.31 -6.84 59.12
C ALA A 651 -50.66 -5.54 58.53
N GLN A 652 -50.99 -5.23 57.25
CA GLN A 652 -50.77 -3.96 56.51
C GLN A 652 -49.33 -3.68 55.99
N SER A 653 -49.11 -3.18 54.76
CA SER A 653 -50.06 -2.83 53.66
C SER A 653 -49.45 -2.91 52.23
N SER A 654 -50.34 -2.93 51.23
CA SER A 654 -50.16 -2.57 49.80
C SER A 654 -49.32 -3.46 48.86
N CYS A 655 -49.98 -4.48 48.30
CA CYS A 655 -49.82 -4.89 46.89
C CYS A 655 -50.75 -4.00 45.99
N ASP A 656 -50.88 -4.10 44.65
CA ASP A 656 -50.40 -5.08 43.68
C ASP A 656 -50.30 -4.50 42.24
N ASN A 657 -49.74 -5.26 41.29
CA ASN A 657 -49.69 -4.94 39.86
C ASN A 657 -50.97 -5.31 39.09
N ARG A 658 -51.23 -4.61 37.97
CA ARG A 658 -52.28 -4.89 36.96
C ARG A 658 -51.83 -4.32 35.60
N PHE A 659 -52.17 -4.88 34.44
CA PHE A 659 -52.73 -6.20 34.10
C PHE A 659 -52.20 -6.58 32.70
N ALA A 660 -52.23 -7.87 32.37
CA ALA A 660 -52.06 -8.36 30.99
C ALA A 660 -53.21 -9.35 30.67
N LEU A 661 -53.35 -9.68 29.37
CA LEU A 661 -54.33 -10.58 28.75
C LEU A 661 -55.75 -10.02 28.56
N LEU A 662 -56.15 -9.98 27.29
CA LEU A 662 -57.50 -10.29 26.83
C LEU A 662 -57.39 -11.37 25.75
N THR A 663 -58.15 -12.44 25.93
CA THR A 663 -58.50 -13.50 24.96
C THR A 663 -60.03 -13.47 24.77
N VAL A 664 -60.68 -14.17 23.83
CA VAL A 664 -60.17 -15.15 22.85
C VAL A 664 -60.23 -14.58 21.41
N GLU A 665 -60.99 -14.99 20.38
CA GLU A 665 -61.93 -16.11 20.13
C GLU A 665 -62.05 -16.38 18.61
N ASN A 666 -62.29 -17.64 18.23
CA ASN A 666 -62.50 -18.18 16.86
C ASN A 666 -61.34 -18.01 15.85
#